data_AF-A0A085M0X4-F1
#
_entry.id   AF-A0A085M0X4-F1
#
_cell.length_a   1.000
_cell.length_b   1.000
_cell.length_c   1.000
_cell.angle_alpha   90.00
_cell.angle_beta   90.00
_cell.angle_gamma   90.00
#
_symmetry.space_group_name_H-M   'P 1'
#
loop_
_entity.id
_entity.type
_entity.pdbx_description
1 polymer ?
#
loop_
_entity_poly.entity_id
_entity_poly.type
_entity_poly.pdbx_seq_one_letter_code
_entity_poly.pdbx_strand_id
1 'polypeptide(L)'
;MNIVESGHHLKELLKIFDTELGTVDQCHTYHLCYLLCHEIVPDRLAEHIRSNKENLSFCSKELEFFGKLISERPEVLTGYSEDVTFFQNLCAWIITKLLAITVSPECRPLCAEVIRICKCIINLLTEEYATSLAKNLALELQNLQRLNHKLEYESCTFAHTFSLATMPLVVNLAEGASEELSLESVQIELDDLEPCECVQSAICMLLLECPFPPVQRDTEFAISFWMDLLDQLELADTELKLQTLRLTVKLVESDNFSSSFAGRFLIDDCLASCSWLIDSANPEQEIAIMLSRLLDSCCAMHRSFGVIFEDAKLDWIVGALQRVGDILLQENFSKLESCLKSSILQFAVSCTYCIQLYLVHEVMAERTLGDLFQHLVDALLRQDDFDTPATALLSDIVAISYHVVSQATETCCSNFALIYYPQKVYESLNNLADMSLGVDGLKICEFLITPVFKCSFEKESQNVRCVISALREEVACRLLNENSGLTLALKNVAALPAAEQTTSIVVATNIVGILFSQGISAAAKIATGVGILSLPWISLNNRMDLNLANVSRFTSLASSIVKNCDEELVISACLKNLAILQPHLCPNWRKYIFHTCLSSGQHALVKNALLHLPMLFFRLGPGNEADFSEFASLLHFGSLDVDLVKIALNSYTDCICVLSGQVTEYYGKKKFYCRICNMTFRFDFTSRYRCALSVKAIIQSAADIPSSHEDLAAFLRAVLGHIFLSEEDVVDLLEGSFFIAFHESLECRKQYSMCLGMMASLAPSDRFVTSIKEQLANLQENDASHHSNESLLHYFAELTKYDEVLNGPFAHFRSAVFHS
;
A
#
# COMPACT_ATOMS: atom_id res chain seq x y z
N MET A 1 -7.86 -16.40 67.38
CA MET A 1 -7.44 -17.49 66.48
C MET A 1 -5.95 -17.28 66.22
N ASN A 2 -5.11 -18.27 66.56
CA ASN A 2 -3.66 -18.11 66.61
C ASN A 2 -3.07 -18.15 65.19
N ILE A 3 -2.34 -17.09 64.81
CA ILE A 3 -1.50 -16.97 63.59
C ILE A 3 -0.30 -17.97 63.61
N VAL A 4 -0.31 -18.98 64.49
CA VAL A 4 0.81 -19.90 64.76
C VAL A 4 0.66 -21.22 63.98
N GLU A 5 -0.56 -21.66 63.66
CA GLU A 5 -0.80 -22.89 62.90
C GLU A 5 -0.55 -22.70 61.39
N SER A 6 -0.82 -21.51 60.85
CA SER A 6 -0.60 -21.20 59.43
C SER A 6 0.87 -21.30 59.02
N GLY A 7 1.75 -20.86 59.91
CA GLY A 7 3.19 -20.96 59.70
C GLY A 7 3.73 -22.38 59.80
N HIS A 8 3.04 -23.33 60.45
CA HIS A 8 3.56 -24.69 60.62
C HIS A 8 3.53 -25.47 59.29
N HIS A 9 2.35 -25.57 58.67
CA HIS A 9 2.20 -26.32 57.41
C HIS A 9 3.00 -25.71 56.25
N LEU A 10 3.06 -24.37 56.18
CA LEU A 10 3.91 -23.69 55.22
C LEU A 10 5.41 -23.94 55.48
N LYS A 11 5.86 -23.98 56.74
CA LYS A 11 7.25 -24.33 57.09
C LYS A 11 7.59 -25.77 56.73
N GLU A 12 6.68 -26.72 56.94
CA GLU A 12 6.90 -28.11 56.53
C GLU A 12 7.08 -28.22 55.01
N LEU A 13 6.31 -27.48 54.20
CA LEU A 13 6.52 -27.41 52.74
C LEU A 13 7.84 -26.72 52.35
N LEU A 14 8.27 -25.68 53.08
CA LEU A 14 9.53 -24.98 52.81
C LEU A 14 10.77 -25.87 53.05
N LYS A 15 10.70 -26.86 53.95
CA LYS A 15 11.80 -27.80 54.21
C LYS A 15 12.23 -28.59 52.97
N ILE A 16 11.35 -28.74 51.97
CA ILE A 16 11.66 -29.37 50.68
C ILE A 16 12.79 -28.62 49.95
N PHE A 17 12.89 -27.29 50.12
CA PHE A 17 13.90 -26.44 49.47
C PHE A 17 15.16 -26.20 50.32
N ASP A 18 15.12 -26.49 51.62
CA ASP A 18 16.22 -26.22 52.56
C ASP A 18 17.29 -27.32 52.61
N THR A 19 17.10 -28.46 51.94
CA THR A 19 18.05 -29.59 51.94
C THR A 19 18.64 -29.86 50.56
N GLU A 20 19.96 -30.12 50.48
CA GLU A 20 20.70 -30.36 49.21
C GLU A 20 20.18 -31.55 48.37
N LEU A 21 19.30 -32.39 48.96
CA LEU A 21 18.68 -33.59 48.35
C LEU A 21 17.15 -33.62 48.48
N GLY A 22 16.48 -32.51 48.84
CA GLY A 22 15.07 -32.42 49.21
C GLY A 22 14.13 -33.53 48.71
N THR A 23 13.98 -34.58 49.54
CA THR A 23 13.12 -35.72 49.25
C THR A 23 11.69 -35.39 49.66
N VAL A 24 10.76 -35.49 48.72
CA VAL A 24 9.33 -35.32 48.98
C VAL A 24 8.77 -36.59 49.64
N ASP A 25 8.02 -36.39 50.73
CA ASP A 25 7.29 -37.38 51.52
C ASP A 25 5.77 -37.16 51.37
N GLN A 26 4.97 -38.23 51.48
CA GLN A 26 3.50 -38.23 51.50
C GLN A 26 2.87 -37.17 52.43
N CYS A 27 3.49 -36.83 53.56
CA CYS A 27 3.00 -35.80 54.48
C CYS A 27 2.94 -34.40 53.85
N HIS A 28 3.77 -34.12 52.84
CA HIS A 28 3.78 -32.83 52.16
C HIS A 28 2.51 -32.63 51.31
N THR A 29 1.96 -33.70 50.72
CA THR A 29 0.67 -33.64 50.03
C THR A 29 -0.45 -33.28 51.00
N TYR A 30 -0.45 -33.87 52.21
CA TYR A 30 -1.39 -33.52 53.27
C TYR A 30 -1.27 -32.05 53.68
N HIS A 31 -0.04 -31.56 53.91
CA HIS A 31 0.19 -30.16 54.27
C HIS A 31 -0.24 -29.18 53.18
N LEU A 32 -0.01 -29.52 51.90
CA LEU A 32 -0.53 -28.74 50.77
C LEU A 32 -2.06 -28.69 50.76
N CYS A 33 -2.72 -29.84 50.89
CA CYS A 33 -4.19 -29.91 50.91
C CYS A 33 -4.78 -29.18 52.11
N TYR A 34 -4.13 -29.25 53.28
CA TYR A 34 -4.55 -28.55 54.48
C TYR A 34 -4.55 -27.03 54.26
N LEU A 35 -3.48 -26.49 53.65
CA LEU A 35 -3.39 -25.06 53.33
C LEU A 35 -4.52 -24.65 52.37
N LEU A 36 -4.81 -25.44 51.34
CA LEU A 36 -5.91 -25.16 50.39
C LEU A 36 -7.32 -25.32 51.00
N CYS A 37 -7.50 -26.18 52.00
CA CYS A 37 -8.78 -26.36 52.69
C CYS A 37 -9.10 -25.28 53.71
N HIS A 38 -8.09 -24.73 54.39
CA HIS A 38 -8.31 -23.92 55.59
C HIS A 38 -7.68 -22.53 55.53
N GLU A 39 -6.67 -22.32 54.69
CA GLU A 39 -5.86 -21.09 54.72
C GLU A 39 -6.02 -20.27 53.45
N ILE A 40 -5.96 -20.93 52.30
CA ILE A 40 -6.06 -20.36 50.96
C ILE A 40 -7.50 -20.55 50.47
N VAL A 41 -8.43 -19.99 51.24
CA VAL A 41 -9.88 -20.08 51.01
C VAL A 41 -10.39 -18.68 50.66
N PRO A 42 -11.37 -18.55 49.74
CA PRO A 42 -11.80 -17.25 49.20
C PRO A 42 -12.14 -16.23 50.30
N ASP A 43 -12.91 -16.63 51.32
CA ASP A 43 -13.35 -15.73 52.41
C ASP A 43 -12.18 -15.19 53.24
N ARG A 44 -11.23 -16.08 53.58
CA ARG A 44 -10.10 -15.75 54.44
C ARG A 44 -9.09 -14.86 53.70
N LEU A 45 -8.84 -15.13 52.43
CA LEU A 45 -8.02 -14.28 51.57
C LEU A 45 -8.67 -12.90 51.38
N ALA A 46 -9.98 -12.86 51.11
CA ALA A 46 -10.72 -11.62 50.95
C ALA A 46 -10.72 -10.77 52.23
N GLU A 47 -10.93 -11.37 53.40
CA GLU A 47 -10.83 -10.68 54.69
C GLU A 47 -9.41 -10.14 54.94
N HIS A 48 -8.39 -10.95 54.63
CA HIS A 48 -7.00 -10.56 54.81
C HIS A 48 -6.60 -9.39 53.90
N ILE A 49 -6.99 -9.41 52.62
CA ILE A 49 -6.72 -8.34 51.66
C ILE A 49 -7.48 -7.06 52.03
N ARG A 50 -8.74 -7.16 52.49
CA ARG A 50 -9.52 -6.01 52.97
C ARG A 50 -8.86 -5.31 54.16
N SER A 51 -8.21 -6.07 55.04
CA SER A 51 -7.58 -5.51 56.23
C SER A 51 -6.37 -4.62 55.93
N ASN A 52 -5.60 -4.90 54.88
CA ASN A 52 -4.50 -4.06 54.41
C ASN A 52 -4.16 -4.34 52.93
N LYS A 53 -4.11 -3.29 52.09
CA LYS A 53 -3.78 -3.42 50.66
C LYS A 53 -2.40 -4.02 50.39
N GLU A 54 -1.42 -3.86 51.30
CA GLU A 54 -0.11 -4.50 51.17
C GLU A 54 -0.19 -6.03 51.24
N ASN A 55 -1.26 -6.58 51.85
CA ASN A 55 -1.47 -8.02 51.96
C ASN A 55 -1.77 -8.67 50.60
N LEU A 56 -2.23 -7.92 49.59
CA LEU A 56 -2.41 -8.45 48.24
C LEU A 56 -1.06 -8.94 47.67
N SER A 57 0.01 -8.16 47.87
CA SER A 57 1.35 -8.58 47.45
C SER A 57 1.84 -9.79 48.22
N PHE A 58 1.40 -9.96 49.47
CA PHE A 58 1.75 -11.11 50.29
C PHE A 58 1.03 -12.37 49.80
N CYS A 59 -0.30 -12.33 49.64
CA CYS A 59 -1.08 -13.44 49.09
C CYS A 59 -0.61 -13.84 47.69
N SER A 60 -0.23 -12.86 46.85
CA SER A 60 0.36 -13.13 45.54
C SER A 60 1.66 -13.90 45.64
N LYS A 61 2.55 -13.59 46.60
CA LYS A 61 3.81 -14.33 46.81
C LYS A 61 3.58 -15.73 47.39
N GLU A 62 2.56 -15.91 48.22
CA GLU A 62 2.18 -17.23 48.70
C GLU A 62 1.73 -18.11 47.53
N LEU A 63 0.81 -17.63 46.68
CA LEU A 63 0.41 -18.32 45.45
C LEU A 63 1.61 -18.55 44.50
N GLU A 64 2.51 -17.57 44.37
CA GLU A 64 3.73 -17.72 43.58
C GLU A 64 4.59 -18.89 44.08
N PHE A 65 4.76 -19.00 45.40
CA PHE A 65 5.43 -20.12 46.05
C PHE A 65 4.74 -21.46 45.77
N PHE A 66 3.40 -21.53 45.83
CA PHE A 66 2.67 -22.75 45.48
C PHE A 66 2.91 -23.17 44.03
N GLY A 67 2.87 -22.22 43.09
CA GLY A 67 3.21 -22.49 41.71
C GLY A 67 4.65 -22.98 41.56
N LYS A 68 5.59 -22.37 42.27
CA LYS A 68 7.00 -22.80 42.29
C LYS A 68 7.17 -24.21 42.84
N LEU A 69 6.52 -24.53 43.95
CA LEU A 69 6.51 -25.85 44.58
C LEU A 69 6.05 -26.93 43.61
N ILE A 70 4.90 -26.73 42.95
CA ILE A 70 4.36 -27.71 41.99
C ILE A 70 5.27 -27.84 40.76
N SER A 71 5.88 -26.74 40.30
CA SER A 71 6.74 -26.76 39.12
C SER A 71 8.12 -27.39 39.34
N GLU A 72 8.77 -27.13 40.48
CA GLU A 72 10.13 -27.60 40.78
C GLU A 72 10.13 -28.96 41.50
N ARG A 73 9.02 -29.31 42.16
CA ARG A 73 8.83 -30.52 42.97
C ARG A 73 7.45 -31.15 42.73
N PRO A 74 7.14 -31.60 41.50
CA PRO A 74 5.85 -32.20 41.17
C PRO A 74 5.56 -33.49 41.96
N GLU A 75 6.59 -34.10 42.57
CA GLU A 75 6.49 -35.26 43.45
C GLU A 75 5.55 -35.02 44.64
N VAL A 76 5.30 -33.76 45.02
CA VAL A 76 4.33 -33.40 46.07
C VAL A 76 2.91 -33.83 45.70
N LEU A 77 2.61 -33.95 44.40
CA LEU A 77 1.32 -34.42 43.91
C LEU A 77 1.41 -35.87 43.43
N THR A 78 2.48 -36.25 42.73
CA THR A 78 2.60 -37.57 42.09
C THR A 78 3.10 -38.67 43.03
N GLY A 79 3.83 -38.32 44.09
CA GLY A 79 4.46 -39.27 45.01
C GLY A 79 3.57 -39.77 46.15
N TYR A 80 2.35 -39.26 46.26
CA TYR A 80 1.45 -39.61 47.36
C TYR A 80 0.86 -41.02 47.23
N SER A 81 0.37 -41.37 46.04
CA SER A 81 -0.28 -42.65 45.75
C SER A 81 0.12 -43.14 44.36
N GLU A 82 0.32 -44.45 44.22
CA GLU A 82 0.50 -45.10 42.90
C GLU A 82 -0.83 -45.17 42.11
N ASP A 83 -1.97 -44.87 42.76
CA ASP A 83 -3.27 -44.82 42.10
C ASP A 83 -3.40 -43.57 41.21
N VAL A 84 -3.35 -43.82 39.91
CA VAL A 84 -3.49 -42.82 38.86
C VAL A 84 -4.84 -42.08 38.95
N THR A 85 -5.91 -42.75 39.40
CA THR A 85 -7.24 -42.12 39.57
C THR A 85 -7.30 -41.19 40.78
N PHE A 86 -6.55 -41.52 41.84
CA PHE A 86 -6.39 -40.64 43.00
C PHE A 86 -5.67 -39.36 42.59
N PHE A 87 -4.54 -39.48 41.88
CA PHE A 87 -3.75 -38.34 41.40
C PHE A 87 -4.59 -37.38 40.54
N GLN A 88 -5.39 -37.91 39.61
CA GLN A 88 -6.26 -37.07 38.76
C GLN A 88 -7.32 -36.32 39.53
N ASN A 89 -8.04 -37.02 40.43
CA ASN A 89 -9.08 -36.38 41.24
C ASN A 89 -8.46 -35.36 42.21
N LEU A 90 -7.25 -35.60 42.70
CA LEU A 90 -6.52 -34.64 43.52
C LEU A 90 -6.18 -33.38 42.71
N CYS A 91 -5.64 -33.52 41.50
CA CYS A 91 -5.37 -32.39 40.61
C CYS A 91 -6.65 -31.61 40.25
N ALA A 92 -7.74 -32.31 39.90
CA ALA A 92 -9.02 -31.69 39.59
C ALA A 92 -9.60 -30.94 40.79
N TRP A 93 -9.48 -31.50 42.00
CA TRP A 93 -9.90 -30.84 43.24
C TRP A 93 -9.07 -29.59 43.54
N ILE A 94 -7.74 -29.65 43.40
CA ILE A 94 -6.86 -28.49 43.60
C ILE A 94 -7.24 -27.37 42.63
N ILE A 95 -7.44 -27.69 41.35
CA ILE A 95 -7.87 -26.71 40.34
C ILE A 95 -9.23 -26.11 40.70
N THR A 96 -10.18 -26.93 41.16
CA THR A 96 -11.51 -26.47 41.61
C THR A 96 -11.36 -25.46 42.75
N LYS A 97 -10.52 -25.74 43.75
CA LYS A 97 -10.28 -24.85 44.89
C LYS A 97 -9.58 -23.56 44.48
N LEU A 98 -8.60 -23.63 43.60
CA LEU A 98 -7.88 -22.46 43.10
C LEU A 98 -8.79 -21.54 42.28
N LEU A 99 -9.63 -22.09 41.39
CA LEU A 99 -10.59 -21.30 40.62
C LEU A 99 -11.64 -20.63 41.52
N ALA A 100 -12.07 -21.29 42.60
CA ALA A 100 -13.02 -20.67 43.54
C ALA A 100 -12.49 -19.40 44.22
N ILE A 101 -11.17 -19.19 44.26
CA ILE A 101 -10.57 -17.94 44.78
C ILE A 101 -11.01 -16.73 43.96
N THR A 102 -11.31 -16.90 42.65
CA THR A 102 -11.67 -15.79 41.76
C THR A 102 -13.09 -15.29 41.96
N VAL A 103 -13.92 -15.99 42.74
CA VAL A 103 -15.30 -15.59 43.09
C VAL A 103 -15.28 -14.29 43.88
N SER A 104 -14.36 -14.15 44.84
CA SER A 104 -14.35 -13.00 45.75
C SER A 104 -13.76 -11.75 45.08
N PRO A 105 -14.45 -10.59 45.11
CA PRO A 105 -14.00 -9.36 44.45
C PRO A 105 -12.58 -8.94 44.80
N GLU A 106 -12.19 -9.09 46.06
CA GLU A 106 -10.89 -8.66 46.57
C GLU A 106 -9.74 -9.58 46.13
N CYS A 107 -10.05 -10.81 45.72
CA CYS A 107 -9.08 -11.80 45.26
C CYS A 107 -8.86 -11.77 43.74
N ARG A 108 -9.68 -11.02 42.97
CA ARG A 108 -9.57 -10.93 41.51
C ARG A 108 -8.16 -10.63 40.97
N PRO A 109 -7.34 -9.74 41.58
CA PRO A 109 -5.98 -9.50 41.08
C PRO A 109 -5.06 -10.74 41.15
N LEU A 110 -5.44 -11.77 41.92
CA LEU A 110 -4.71 -13.04 42.02
C LEU A 110 -5.05 -14.01 40.89
N CYS A 111 -6.04 -13.71 40.04
CA CYS A 111 -6.51 -14.61 38.98
C CYS A 111 -5.39 -15.06 38.04
N ALA A 112 -4.48 -14.17 37.65
CA ALA A 112 -3.35 -14.52 36.78
C ALA A 112 -2.44 -15.60 37.42
N GLU A 113 -2.17 -15.49 38.71
CA GLU A 113 -1.38 -16.49 39.45
C GLU A 113 -2.14 -17.81 39.59
N VAL A 114 -3.44 -17.75 39.88
CA VAL A 114 -4.32 -18.94 39.92
C VAL A 114 -4.27 -19.70 38.60
N ILE A 115 -4.45 -19.01 37.47
CA ILE A 115 -4.40 -19.64 36.14
C ILE A 115 -3.01 -20.22 35.85
N ARG A 116 -1.94 -19.52 36.23
CA ARG A 116 -0.56 -20.01 36.07
C ARG A 116 -0.33 -21.31 36.84
N ILE A 117 -0.81 -21.41 38.08
CA ILE A 117 -0.69 -22.63 38.90
C ILE A 117 -1.52 -23.76 38.29
N CYS A 118 -2.78 -23.49 37.91
CA CYS A 118 -3.63 -24.47 37.26
C CYS A 118 -2.99 -25.02 35.98
N LYS A 119 -2.38 -24.16 35.15
CA LYS A 119 -1.61 -24.58 33.97
C LYS A 119 -0.44 -25.49 34.33
N CYS A 120 0.32 -25.18 35.38
CA CYS A 120 1.39 -26.05 35.87
C CYS A 120 0.86 -27.44 36.24
N ILE A 121 -0.29 -27.52 36.92
CA ILE A 121 -0.93 -28.80 37.29
C ILE A 121 -1.38 -29.57 36.05
N ILE A 122 -2.02 -28.91 35.09
CA ILE A 122 -2.50 -29.54 33.86
C ILE A 122 -1.36 -30.15 33.05
N ASN A 123 -0.21 -29.49 33.00
CA ASN A 123 0.98 -29.99 32.31
C ASN A 123 1.58 -31.25 32.95
N LEU A 124 1.21 -31.59 34.20
CA LEU A 124 1.62 -32.83 34.86
C LEU A 124 0.71 -34.02 34.49
N LEU A 125 -0.47 -33.75 33.92
CA LEU A 125 -1.43 -34.79 33.54
C LEU A 125 -1.04 -35.39 32.18
N THR A 126 -1.43 -36.65 31.95
CA THR A 126 -1.32 -37.23 30.59
C THR A 126 -2.30 -36.53 29.65
N GLU A 127 -2.02 -36.56 28.35
CA GLU A 127 -2.84 -35.91 27.32
C GLU A 127 -4.32 -36.33 27.38
N GLU A 128 -4.60 -37.61 27.64
CA GLU A 128 -5.95 -38.15 27.77
C GLU A 128 -6.71 -37.50 28.94
N TYR A 129 -6.05 -37.32 30.09
CA TYR A 129 -6.68 -36.74 31.28
C TYR A 129 -6.77 -35.22 31.21
N ALA A 130 -5.77 -34.54 30.64
CA ALA A 130 -5.84 -33.11 30.35
C ALA A 130 -7.04 -32.80 29.44
N THR A 131 -7.27 -33.66 28.45
CA THR A 131 -8.42 -33.58 27.54
C THR A 131 -9.76 -33.81 28.26
N SER A 132 -9.83 -34.81 29.14
CA SER A 132 -11.01 -35.08 29.97
C SER A 132 -11.33 -33.91 30.90
N LEU A 133 -10.30 -33.34 31.54
CA LEU A 133 -10.43 -32.18 32.40
C LEU A 133 -10.91 -30.94 31.62
N ALA A 134 -10.38 -30.69 30.42
CA ALA A 134 -10.85 -29.62 29.55
C ALA A 134 -12.35 -29.78 29.21
N LYS A 135 -12.81 -31.02 28.99
CA LYS A 135 -14.25 -31.30 28.80
C LYS A 135 -15.07 -30.99 30.06
N ASN A 136 -14.59 -31.35 31.25
CA ASN A 136 -15.29 -31.03 32.50
C ASN A 136 -15.32 -29.52 32.77
N LEU A 137 -14.24 -28.81 32.50
CA LEU A 137 -14.18 -27.35 32.56
C LEU A 137 -15.19 -26.70 31.60
N ALA A 138 -15.28 -27.21 30.37
CA ALA A 138 -16.27 -26.74 29.40
C ALA A 138 -17.70 -27.01 29.88
N LEU A 139 -18.00 -28.19 30.43
CA LEU A 139 -19.31 -28.49 31.02
C LEU A 139 -19.66 -27.57 32.19
N GLU A 140 -18.68 -27.22 33.04
CA GLU A 140 -18.93 -26.28 34.12
C GLU A 140 -19.12 -24.86 33.65
N LEU A 141 -18.44 -24.44 32.58
CA LEU A 141 -18.73 -23.16 31.94
C LEU A 141 -20.21 -23.09 31.50
N GLN A 142 -20.75 -24.15 30.91
CA GLN A 142 -22.17 -24.22 30.53
C GLN A 142 -23.12 -24.16 31.73
N ASN A 143 -22.77 -24.87 32.82
CA ASN A 143 -23.58 -24.86 34.03
C ASN A 143 -23.62 -23.47 34.68
N LEU A 144 -22.48 -22.79 34.72
CA LEU A 144 -22.37 -21.42 35.22
C LEU A 144 -23.12 -20.43 34.33
N GLN A 145 -23.07 -20.57 33.00
CA GLN A 145 -23.81 -19.70 32.09
C GLN A 145 -25.33 -19.84 32.25
N ARG A 146 -25.83 -21.07 32.45
CA ARG A 146 -27.24 -21.32 32.78
C ARG A 146 -27.65 -20.77 34.14
N LEU A 147 -26.70 -20.69 35.09
CA LEU A 147 -26.94 -20.08 36.38
C LEU A 147 -26.96 -18.55 36.25
N ASN A 148 -26.08 -17.97 35.43
CA ASN A 148 -26.04 -16.55 35.12
C ASN A 148 -27.42 -16.06 34.61
N HIS A 149 -28.02 -16.82 33.70
CA HIS A 149 -29.39 -16.59 33.23
C HIS A 149 -30.41 -16.55 34.36
N LYS A 150 -30.34 -17.48 35.32
CA LYS A 150 -31.29 -17.49 36.43
C LYS A 150 -31.10 -16.30 37.36
N LEU A 151 -29.86 -15.91 37.61
CA LEU A 151 -29.49 -14.75 38.42
C LEU A 151 -29.99 -13.44 37.80
N GLU A 152 -30.03 -13.33 36.47
CA GLU A 152 -30.54 -12.14 35.78
C GLU A 152 -32.04 -11.89 36.06
N TYR A 153 -32.85 -12.95 36.17
CA TYR A 153 -34.31 -12.86 36.33
C TYR A 153 -34.82 -13.08 37.75
N GLU A 154 -34.04 -13.71 38.64
CA GLU A 154 -34.46 -14.10 39.99
C GLU A 154 -33.58 -13.45 41.08
N SER A 155 -34.18 -12.65 41.97
CA SER A 155 -33.49 -12.04 43.12
C SER A 155 -33.34 -13.04 44.29
N CYS A 156 -32.62 -14.14 44.05
CA CYS A 156 -32.39 -15.21 45.03
C CYS A 156 -30.90 -15.56 45.11
N THR A 157 -30.41 -15.85 46.31
CA THR A 157 -29.04 -16.37 46.50
C THR A 157 -29.00 -17.87 46.17
N PHE A 158 -28.03 -18.28 45.35
CA PHE A 158 -27.87 -19.67 44.93
C PHE A 158 -26.56 -20.26 45.48
N ALA A 159 -26.65 -21.39 46.17
CA ALA A 159 -25.49 -22.20 46.51
C ALA A 159 -25.17 -23.14 45.34
N HIS A 160 -24.09 -22.86 44.62
CA HIS A 160 -23.60 -23.72 43.54
C HIS A 160 -22.45 -24.59 44.04
N THR A 161 -22.57 -25.91 43.84
CA THR A 161 -21.48 -26.84 44.17
C THR A 161 -20.59 -27.00 42.93
N PHE A 162 -19.44 -26.35 42.94
CA PHE A 162 -18.43 -26.44 41.88
C PHE A 162 -17.51 -27.63 42.13
N SER A 163 -17.42 -28.56 41.15
CA SER A 163 -16.57 -29.74 41.28
C SER A 163 -16.11 -30.30 39.93
N LEU A 164 -14.80 -30.25 39.69
CA LEU A 164 -14.18 -30.94 38.55
C LEU A 164 -13.80 -32.39 38.88
N ALA A 165 -13.72 -32.73 40.17
CA ALA A 165 -13.40 -34.08 40.64
C ALA A 165 -14.62 -35.00 40.53
N THR A 166 -14.37 -36.25 40.13
CA THR A 166 -15.42 -37.27 39.93
C THR A 166 -15.83 -37.98 41.22
N MET A 167 -14.99 -37.91 42.25
CA MET A 167 -15.22 -38.51 43.56
C MET A 167 -14.57 -37.68 44.68
N PRO A 168 -15.16 -37.65 45.89
CA PRO A 168 -14.49 -37.09 47.06
C PRO A 168 -13.27 -37.93 47.42
N LEU A 169 -12.23 -37.28 47.94
CA LEU A 169 -10.98 -37.93 48.33
C LEU A 169 -10.71 -37.73 49.82
N VAL A 170 -9.92 -38.63 50.41
CA VAL A 170 -9.39 -38.48 51.77
C VAL A 170 -7.87 -38.55 51.70
N VAL A 171 -7.21 -37.57 52.30
CA VAL A 171 -5.75 -37.49 52.40
C VAL A 171 -5.36 -37.65 53.86
N ASN A 172 -4.48 -38.61 54.13
CA ASN A 172 -3.93 -38.88 55.45
C ASN A 172 -2.53 -38.29 55.57
N LEU A 173 -2.18 -37.80 56.76
CA LEU A 173 -0.84 -37.26 57.05
C LEU A 173 0.26 -38.33 56.87
N ALA A 174 -0.03 -39.58 57.22
CA ALA A 174 0.83 -40.74 57.02
C ALA A 174 -0.02 -42.03 56.98
N GLU A 175 0.51 -43.12 56.41
CA GLU A 175 -0.15 -44.42 56.42
C GLU A 175 -0.50 -44.86 57.86
N GLY A 176 -1.81 -44.98 58.16
CA GLY A 176 -2.32 -45.39 59.48
C GLY A 176 -2.44 -44.27 60.54
N ALA A 177 -2.24 -43.01 60.16
CA ALA A 177 -2.49 -41.86 61.04
C ALA A 177 -3.99 -41.60 61.23
N SER A 178 -4.40 -41.08 62.40
CA SER A 178 -5.79 -40.71 62.71
C SER A 178 -6.22 -39.36 62.15
N GLU A 179 -5.29 -38.59 61.60
CA GLU A 179 -5.54 -37.28 61.00
C GLU A 179 -5.85 -37.45 59.52
N GLU A 180 -7.14 -37.43 59.20
CA GLU A 180 -7.69 -37.58 57.85
C GLU A 180 -8.29 -36.23 57.41
N LEU A 181 -7.95 -35.78 56.19
CA LEU A 181 -8.52 -34.59 55.57
C LEU A 181 -9.45 -35.01 54.43
N SER A 182 -10.75 -34.76 54.59
CA SER A 182 -11.74 -34.99 53.54
C SER A 182 -11.75 -33.85 52.53
N LEU A 183 -11.46 -34.16 51.28
CA LEU A 183 -11.45 -33.22 50.15
C LEU A 183 -12.84 -33.21 49.50
N GLU A 184 -13.68 -32.29 49.96
CA GLU A 184 -15.03 -32.08 49.45
C GLU A 184 -15.07 -31.02 48.35
N SER A 185 -16.12 -31.07 47.52
CA SER A 185 -16.41 -30.07 46.50
C SER A 185 -16.54 -28.67 47.10
N VAL A 186 -16.32 -27.65 46.28
CA VAL A 186 -16.45 -26.25 46.73
C VAL A 186 -17.91 -25.85 46.63
N GLN A 187 -18.50 -25.41 47.73
CA GLN A 187 -19.75 -24.65 47.66
C GLN A 187 -19.41 -23.18 47.48
N ILE A 188 -19.90 -22.61 46.40
CA ILE A 188 -19.77 -21.20 46.08
C ILE A 188 -21.15 -20.58 46.24
N GLU A 189 -21.28 -19.62 47.14
CA GLU A 189 -22.47 -18.78 47.24
C GLU A 189 -22.37 -17.71 46.14
N LEU A 190 -23.33 -17.73 45.21
CA LEU A 190 -23.43 -16.79 44.11
C LEU A 190 -24.68 -15.94 44.35
N ASP A 191 -24.43 -14.72 44.82
CA ASP A 191 -25.47 -13.75 45.21
C ASP A 191 -25.70 -12.68 44.13
N ASP A 192 -24.85 -12.63 43.10
CA ASP A 192 -24.85 -11.63 42.03
C ASP A 192 -24.25 -12.21 40.72
N LEU A 193 -24.41 -11.51 39.60
CA LEU A 193 -23.87 -11.87 38.28
C LEU A 193 -22.33 -11.81 38.26
N GLU A 194 -21.76 -10.76 38.85
CA GLU A 194 -20.33 -10.45 38.75
C GLU A 194 -19.40 -11.58 39.28
N PRO A 195 -19.66 -12.23 40.44
CA PRO A 195 -18.88 -13.39 40.89
C PRO A 195 -18.99 -14.60 39.96
N CYS A 196 -20.16 -14.79 39.32
CA CYS A 196 -20.37 -15.87 38.37
C CYS A 196 -19.53 -15.65 37.11
N GLU A 197 -19.55 -14.44 36.55
CA GLU A 197 -18.78 -14.07 35.36
C GLU A 197 -17.26 -14.13 35.60
N CYS A 198 -16.78 -13.80 36.81
CA CYS A 198 -15.36 -13.91 37.17
C CYS A 198 -14.85 -15.36 37.13
N VAL A 199 -15.64 -16.32 37.59
CA VAL A 199 -15.27 -17.75 37.52
C VAL A 199 -15.32 -18.24 36.07
N GLN A 200 -16.33 -17.83 35.30
CA GLN A 200 -16.41 -18.16 33.87
C GLN A 200 -15.19 -17.62 33.10
N SER A 201 -14.77 -16.38 33.38
CA SER A 201 -13.58 -15.76 32.78
C SER A 201 -12.31 -16.54 33.10
N ALA A 202 -12.14 -16.97 34.37
CA ALA A 202 -11.04 -17.82 34.79
C ALA A 202 -11.05 -19.18 34.08
N ILE A 203 -12.21 -19.81 33.92
CA ILE A 203 -12.36 -21.06 33.18
C ILE A 203 -12.00 -20.86 31.70
N CYS A 204 -12.46 -19.78 31.05
CA CYS A 204 -12.09 -19.46 29.68
C CYS A 204 -10.57 -19.31 29.52
N MET A 205 -9.92 -18.56 30.43
CA MET A 205 -8.45 -18.41 30.45
C MET A 205 -7.72 -19.75 30.61
N LEU A 206 -8.25 -20.67 31.42
CA LEU A 206 -7.66 -21.98 31.58
C LEU A 206 -7.85 -22.86 30.33
N LEU A 207 -9.03 -22.84 29.73
CA LEU A 207 -9.34 -23.56 28.49
C LEU A 207 -8.48 -23.08 27.31
N LEU A 208 -8.04 -21.82 27.31
CA LEU A 208 -7.05 -21.30 26.35
C LEU A 208 -5.69 -21.99 26.43
N GLU A 209 -5.37 -22.63 27.54
CA GLU A 209 -4.09 -23.30 27.78
C GLU A 209 -4.18 -24.83 27.65
N CYS A 210 -5.39 -25.40 27.64
CA CYS A 210 -5.60 -26.85 27.55
C CYS A 210 -5.63 -27.37 26.10
N PRO A 211 -5.16 -28.61 25.83
CA PRO A 211 -5.52 -29.31 24.61
C PRO A 211 -7.03 -29.61 24.63
N PHE A 212 -7.74 -29.21 23.59
CA PHE A 212 -9.18 -29.48 23.47
C PHE A 212 -9.39 -30.88 22.87
N PRO A 213 -10.36 -31.67 23.39
CA PRO A 213 -10.67 -32.97 22.83
C PRO A 213 -11.00 -32.89 21.34
N PRO A 214 -10.66 -33.91 20.54
CA PRO A 214 -11.26 -34.07 19.22
C PRO A 214 -12.76 -34.31 19.40
N VAL A 215 -13.57 -33.29 19.15
CA VAL A 215 -15.03 -33.38 19.24
C VAL A 215 -15.58 -33.59 17.84
N GLN A 216 -16.32 -34.70 17.64
CA GLN A 216 -16.98 -34.99 16.37
C GLN A 216 -18.04 -33.91 16.07
N ARG A 217 -18.22 -33.62 14.77
CA ARG A 217 -19.02 -32.51 14.22
C ARG A 217 -20.48 -32.45 14.69
N ASP A 218 -21.02 -33.52 15.27
CA ASP A 218 -22.46 -33.68 15.58
C ASP A 218 -22.75 -34.14 17.02
N THR A 219 -21.87 -33.85 17.98
CA THR A 219 -22.19 -34.14 19.39
C THR A 219 -23.09 -33.06 19.99
N GLU A 220 -24.15 -33.48 20.71
CA GLU A 220 -25.05 -32.57 21.46
C GLU A 220 -24.28 -31.63 22.39
N PHE A 221 -23.17 -32.12 22.96
CA PHE A 221 -22.23 -31.32 23.74
C PHE A 221 -21.63 -30.17 22.94
N ALA A 222 -21.07 -30.40 21.75
CA ALA A 222 -20.44 -29.35 20.94
C ALA A 222 -21.42 -28.24 20.57
N ILE A 223 -22.64 -28.64 20.18
CA ILE A 223 -23.70 -27.69 19.81
C ILE A 223 -24.10 -26.86 21.01
N SER A 224 -24.41 -27.49 22.15
CA SER A 224 -24.74 -26.75 23.38
C SER A 224 -23.59 -25.82 23.77
N PHE A 225 -22.35 -26.28 23.70
CA PHE A 225 -21.19 -25.49 24.13
C PHE A 225 -21.00 -24.25 23.26
N TRP A 226 -21.17 -24.39 21.94
CA TRP A 226 -21.16 -23.24 21.05
C TRP A 226 -22.28 -22.25 21.35
N MET A 227 -23.52 -22.74 21.53
CA MET A 227 -24.64 -21.85 21.85
C MET A 227 -24.41 -21.10 23.18
N ASP A 228 -23.91 -21.79 24.21
CA ASP A 228 -23.60 -21.17 25.50
C ASP A 228 -22.47 -20.12 25.38
N LEU A 229 -21.45 -20.35 24.54
CA LEU A 229 -20.40 -19.35 24.28
C LEU A 229 -20.91 -18.13 23.51
N LEU A 230 -21.80 -18.33 22.53
CA LEU A 230 -22.39 -17.23 21.74
C LEU A 230 -23.30 -16.35 22.62
N ASP A 231 -24.11 -16.99 23.44
CA ASP A 231 -24.96 -16.36 24.43
C ASP A 231 -24.13 -15.58 25.48
N GLN A 232 -23.00 -16.13 25.91
CA GLN A 232 -22.02 -15.44 26.76
C GLN A 232 -21.42 -14.19 26.06
N LEU A 233 -21.17 -14.23 24.75
CA LEU A 233 -20.70 -13.04 24.00
C LEU A 233 -21.76 -11.94 23.93
N GLU A 234 -23.04 -12.28 23.93
CA GLU A 234 -24.14 -11.31 23.88
C GLU A 234 -24.32 -10.61 25.24
N LEU A 235 -24.44 -11.40 26.32
CA LEU A 235 -24.94 -10.92 27.61
C LEU A 235 -23.86 -10.51 28.62
N ALA A 236 -22.63 -11.05 28.50
CA ALA A 236 -21.63 -10.90 29.55
C ALA A 236 -21.04 -9.50 29.70
N ASP A 237 -20.32 -9.25 30.80
CA ASP A 237 -19.45 -8.09 30.93
C ASP A 237 -18.27 -8.08 29.95
N THR A 238 -17.54 -6.97 29.90
CA THR A 238 -16.48 -6.77 28.91
C THR A 238 -15.30 -7.74 29.07
N GLU A 239 -14.91 -8.07 30.31
CA GLU A 239 -13.79 -8.97 30.58
C GLU A 239 -14.13 -10.41 30.16
N LEU A 240 -15.32 -10.89 30.54
CA LEU A 240 -15.79 -12.21 30.14
C LEU A 240 -15.97 -12.28 28.62
N LYS A 241 -16.54 -11.26 27.96
CA LYS A 241 -16.61 -11.19 26.49
C LYS A 241 -15.22 -11.35 25.86
N LEU A 242 -14.21 -10.65 26.36
CA LEU A 242 -12.84 -10.74 25.83
C LEU A 242 -12.27 -12.16 25.95
N GLN A 243 -12.39 -12.81 27.13
CA GLN A 243 -11.88 -14.18 27.31
C GLN A 243 -12.68 -15.20 26.48
N THR A 244 -13.99 -14.98 26.33
CA THR A 244 -14.85 -15.79 25.47
C THR A 244 -14.44 -15.69 24.00
N LEU A 245 -14.18 -14.47 23.50
CA LEU A 245 -13.68 -14.25 22.14
C LEU A 245 -12.35 -14.94 21.89
N ARG A 246 -11.41 -14.84 22.85
CA ARG A 246 -10.13 -15.56 22.78
C ARG A 246 -10.34 -17.06 22.68
N LEU A 247 -11.22 -17.61 23.52
CA LEU A 247 -11.53 -19.05 23.50
C LEU A 247 -12.17 -19.45 22.17
N THR A 248 -13.15 -18.70 21.68
CA THR A 248 -13.81 -18.91 20.39
C THR A 248 -12.81 -18.92 19.24
N VAL A 249 -11.90 -17.95 19.17
CA VAL A 249 -10.84 -17.91 18.15
C VAL A 249 -9.96 -19.16 18.22
N LYS A 250 -9.52 -19.56 19.41
CA LYS A 250 -8.73 -20.79 19.59
C LYS A 250 -9.49 -22.02 19.10
N LEU A 251 -10.79 -22.11 19.37
CA LEU A 251 -11.64 -23.22 18.95
C LEU A 251 -11.82 -23.25 17.42
N VAL A 252 -12.07 -22.10 16.79
CA VAL A 252 -12.20 -21.97 15.32
C VAL A 252 -10.90 -22.35 14.60
N GLU A 253 -9.75 -21.94 15.13
CA GLU A 253 -8.44 -22.23 14.55
C GLU A 253 -7.96 -23.67 14.83
N SER A 254 -8.62 -24.39 15.74
CA SER A 254 -8.25 -25.75 16.09
C SER A 254 -8.78 -26.76 15.07
N ASP A 255 -7.94 -27.73 14.69
CA ASP A 255 -8.37 -28.89 13.89
C ASP A 255 -9.23 -29.89 14.70
N ASN A 256 -9.18 -29.81 16.03
CA ASN A 256 -9.84 -30.76 16.94
C ASN A 256 -11.30 -30.41 17.24
N PHE A 257 -11.75 -29.20 16.88
CA PHE A 257 -13.08 -28.71 17.22
C PHE A 257 -13.73 -28.11 15.98
N SER A 258 -14.53 -28.91 15.27
CA SER A 258 -15.24 -28.46 14.06
C SER A 258 -16.74 -28.60 14.24
N SER A 259 -17.50 -27.58 13.88
CA SER A 259 -18.96 -27.64 13.82
C SER A 259 -19.46 -26.80 12.64
N SER A 260 -19.95 -27.45 11.59
CA SER A 260 -20.56 -26.75 10.45
C SER A 260 -21.85 -26.00 10.84
N PHE A 261 -22.59 -26.51 11.84
CA PHE A 261 -23.85 -25.92 12.29
C PHE A 261 -23.69 -24.55 12.98
N ALA A 262 -22.68 -24.39 13.84
CA ALA A 262 -22.51 -23.17 14.63
C ALA A 262 -22.02 -21.96 13.81
N GLY A 263 -21.51 -22.19 12.60
CA GLY A 263 -20.86 -21.14 11.82
C GLY A 263 -21.75 -19.98 11.42
N ARG A 264 -23.01 -20.27 11.09
CA ARG A 264 -24.01 -19.24 10.79
C ARG A 264 -24.23 -18.33 11.98
N PHE A 265 -24.50 -18.92 13.14
CA PHE A 265 -24.76 -18.21 14.39
C PHE A 265 -23.53 -17.42 14.84
N LEU A 266 -22.36 -18.05 14.79
CA LEU A 266 -21.09 -17.42 15.11
C LEU A 266 -20.85 -16.15 14.29
N ILE A 267 -21.05 -16.20 12.97
CA ILE A 267 -20.89 -15.02 12.11
C ILE A 267 -21.94 -13.95 12.45
N ASP A 268 -23.20 -14.35 12.65
CA ASP A 268 -24.28 -13.44 13.00
C ASP A 268 -23.95 -12.69 14.31
N ASP A 269 -23.42 -13.38 15.32
CA ASP A 269 -23.03 -12.82 16.63
C ASP A 269 -21.70 -12.06 16.57
N CYS A 270 -20.77 -12.45 15.71
CA CYS A 270 -19.55 -11.68 15.43
C CYS A 270 -19.89 -10.31 14.85
N LEU A 271 -20.79 -10.27 13.87
CA LEU A 271 -21.25 -9.01 13.27
C LEU A 271 -22.03 -8.17 14.28
N ALA A 272 -22.85 -8.80 15.12
CA ALA A 272 -23.52 -8.11 16.23
C ALA A 272 -22.51 -7.51 17.23
N SER A 273 -21.46 -8.26 17.58
CA SER A 273 -20.37 -7.81 18.46
C SER A 273 -19.57 -6.66 17.85
N CYS A 274 -19.34 -6.68 16.53
CA CYS A 274 -18.73 -5.55 15.81
C CYS A 274 -19.60 -4.29 15.92
N SER A 275 -20.90 -4.43 15.68
CA SER A 275 -21.88 -3.34 15.81
C SER A 275 -21.90 -2.75 17.22
N TRP A 276 -21.97 -3.60 18.25
CA TRP A 276 -21.92 -3.20 19.65
C TRP A 276 -20.61 -2.46 19.99
N LEU A 277 -19.47 -2.94 19.52
CA LEU A 277 -18.17 -2.32 19.76
C LEU A 277 -18.10 -0.90 19.16
N ILE A 278 -18.72 -0.68 18.00
CA ILE A 278 -18.78 0.64 17.34
C ILE A 278 -19.68 1.60 18.12
N ASP A 279 -20.79 1.10 18.67
CA ASP A 279 -21.70 1.91 19.49
C ASP A 279 -21.12 2.22 20.89
N SER A 280 -20.10 1.48 21.32
CA SER A 280 -19.41 1.73 22.59
C SER A 280 -18.60 3.03 22.57
N ALA A 281 -18.68 3.82 23.65
CA ALA A 281 -18.04 5.14 23.72
C ALA A 281 -16.50 5.10 23.70
N ASN A 282 -15.91 3.98 24.14
CA ASN A 282 -14.47 3.70 24.12
C ASN A 282 -14.27 2.26 23.61
N PRO A 283 -14.01 2.05 22.31
CA PRO A 283 -13.81 0.71 21.78
C PRO A 283 -12.57 0.10 22.41
N GLU A 284 -12.73 -1.06 23.05
CA GLU A 284 -11.61 -1.79 23.60
C GLU A 284 -10.76 -2.39 22.47
N GLN A 285 -9.51 -1.92 22.39
CA GLN A 285 -8.53 -2.34 21.39
C GLN A 285 -8.36 -3.87 21.34
N GLU A 286 -8.27 -4.53 22.49
CA GLU A 286 -8.09 -5.99 22.50
C GLU A 286 -9.29 -6.75 21.92
N ILE A 287 -10.52 -6.29 22.19
CA ILE A 287 -11.74 -6.89 21.60
C ILE A 287 -11.73 -6.70 20.07
N ALA A 288 -11.33 -5.52 19.59
CA ALA A 288 -11.23 -5.26 18.15
C ALA A 288 -10.24 -6.22 17.46
N ILE A 289 -9.05 -6.42 18.05
CA ILE A 289 -8.03 -7.34 17.55
C ILE A 289 -8.56 -8.78 17.51
N MET A 290 -9.25 -9.22 18.57
CA MET A 290 -9.79 -10.58 18.63
C MET A 290 -10.92 -10.81 17.62
N LEU A 291 -11.83 -9.85 17.44
CA LEU A 291 -12.87 -9.90 16.41
C LEU A 291 -12.27 -9.91 15.00
N SER A 292 -11.22 -9.13 14.75
CA SER A 292 -10.49 -9.13 13.47
C SER A 292 -9.93 -10.51 13.17
N ARG A 293 -9.23 -11.11 14.14
CA ARG A 293 -8.69 -12.47 14.01
C ARG A 293 -9.77 -13.53 13.81
N LEU A 294 -10.90 -13.40 14.49
CA LEU A 294 -12.03 -14.31 14.33
C LEU A 294 -12.60 -14.27 12.91
N LEU A 295 -12.85 -13.06 12.37
CA LEU A 295 -13.30 -12.86 11.00
C LEU A 295 -12.30 -13.40 9.98
N ASP A 296 -11.01 -13.14 10.19
CA ASP A 296 -9.93 -13.64 9.32
C ASP A 296 -9.87 -15.17 9.34
N SER A 297 -9.99 -15.81 10.52
CA SER A 297 -10.00 -17.27 10.66
C SER A 297 -11.25 -17.91 10.06
N CYS A 298 -12.39 -17.20 10.01
CA CYS A 298 -13.57 -17.64 9.28
C CYS A 298 -13.42 -17.49 7.74
N CYS A 299 -12.58 -16.56 7.26
CA CYS A 299 -12.38 -16.29 5.83
C CYS A 299 -11.24 -17.10 5.20
N ALA A 300 -10.14 -17.29 5.92
CA ALA A 300 -9.09 -18.20 5.51
C ALA A 300 -9.68 -19.61 5.49
N MET A 301 -9.56 -20.33 4.38
CA MET A 301 -10.07 -21.70 4.20
C MET A 301 -9.38 -22.72 5.14
N HIS A 302 -9.48 -22.52 6.45
CA HIS A 302 -9.09 -23.47 7.47
C HIS A 302 -10.11 -24.62 7.44
N ARG A 303 -9.60 -25.86 7.41
CA ARG A 303 -10.37 -27.10 7.20
C ARG A 303 -11.51 -27.29 8.21
N SER A 304 -11.45 -26.63 9.36
CA SER A 304 -12.44 -26.67 10.44
C SER A 304 -13.73 -25.93 10.08
N PHE A 305 -13.64 -24.84 9.30
CA PHE A 305 -14.71 -23.86 9.11
C PHE A 305 -14.99 -23.45 7.65
N GLY A 306 -14.17 -23.89 6.69
CA GLY A 306 -14.40 -23.68 5.24
C GLY A 306 -15.76 -24.20 4.72
N VAL A 307 -16.48 -24.99 5.52
CA VAL A 307 -17.81 -25.53 5.20
C VAL A 307 -18.93 -24.48 5.27
N ILE A 308 -18.77 -23.38 6.02
CA ILE A 308 -19.86 -22.37 6.15
C ILE A 308 -20.27 -21.88 4.77
N PHE A 309 -19.30 -21.57 3.92
CA PHE A 309 -19.55 -20.94 2.63
C PHE A 309 -19.83 -21.94 1.51
N GLU A 310 -19.35 -23.19 1.62
CA GLU A 310 -19.63 -24.26 0.65
C GLU A 310 -21.08 -24.75 0.75
N ASP A 311 -21.66 -24.79 1.96
CA ASP A 311 -23.03 -25.27 2.22
C ASP A 311 -24.03 -24.15 2.58
N ALA A 312 -23.59 -22.88 2.59
CA ALA A 312 -24.49 -21.75 2.86
C ALA A 312 -25.63 -21.69 1.85
N LYS A 313 -26.73 -21.06 2.24
CA LYS A 313 -27.76 -20.64 1.30
C LYS A 313 -27.52 -19.18 0.91
N LEU A 314 -27.81 -18.86 -0.35
CA LEU A 314 -27.62 -17.52 -0.89
C LEU A 314 -28.36 -16.44 -0.09
N ASP A 315 -29.57 -16.73 0.39
CA ASP A 315 -30.39 -15.82 1.20
C ASP A 315 -29.68 -15.40 2.50
N TRP A 316 -28.97 -16.34 3.14
CA TRP A 316 -28.19 -16.05 4.32
C TRP A 316 -26.95 -15.21 4.02
N ILE A 317 -26.21 -15.52 2.94
CA ILE A 317 -25.03 -14.72 2.53
C ILE A 317 -25.46 -13.26 2.25
N VAL A 318 -26.60 -13.07 1.58
CA VAL A 318 -27.19 -11.75 1.35
C VAL A 318 -27.56 -11.06 2.67
N GLY A 319 -28.13 -11.78 3.63
CA GLY A 319 -28.41 -11.27 4.97
C GLY A 319 -27.16 -10.83 5.74
N ALA A 320 -26.08 -11.62 5.68
CA ALA A 320 -24.80 -11.27 6.31
C ALA A 320 -24.18 -10.03 5.68
N LEU A 321 -24.18 -9.93 4.34
CA LEU A 321 -23.72 -8.75 3.62
C LEU A 321 -24.54 -7.49 3.95
N GLN A 322 -25.86 -7.62 4.14
CA GLN A 322 -26.71 -6.51 4.55
C GLN A 322 -26.25 -5.94 5.91
N ARG A 323 -25.99 -6.82 6.88
CA ARG A 323 -25.47 -6.43 8.20
C ARG A 323 -24.10 -5.76 8.11
N VAL A 324 -23.20 -6.25 7.24
CA VAL A 324 -21.92 -5.58 7.00
C VAL A 324 -22.13 -4.16 6.48
N GLY A 325 -23.06 -3.96 5.54
CA GLY A 325 -23.43 -2.62 5.09
C GLY A 325 -23.94 -1.73 6.22
N ASP A 326 -24.77 -2.27 7.12
CA ASP A 326 -25.28 -1.53 8.28
C ASP A 326 -24.15 -1.12 9.24
N ILE A 327 -23.19 -2.02 9.50
CA ILE A 327 -21.99 -1.77 10.32
C ILE A 327 -21.13 -0.65 9.72
N LEU A 328 -20.89 -0.69 8.41
CA LEU A 328 -20.10 0.32 7.70
C LEU A 328 -20.75 1.71 7.75
N LEU A 329 -22.08 1.80 7.92
CA LEU A 329 -22.82 3.06 7.98
C LEU A 329 -22.88 3.69 9.37
N GLN A 330 -22.45 2.99 10.43
CA GLN A 330 -22.45 3.51 11.80
C GLN A 330 -21.50 4.70 11.97
N GLU A 331 -21.94 5.71 12.72
CA GLU A 331 -21.22 7.00 12.86
C GLU A 331 -19.79 6.87 13.41
N ASN A 332 -19.56 5.89 14.29
CA ASN A 332 -18.27 5.67 14.94
C ASN A 332 -17.38 4.67 14.20
N PHE A 333 -17.78 4.15 13.04
CA PHE A 333 -16.98 3.17 12.30
C PHE A 333 -15.57 3.69 11.99
N SER A 334 -15.42 4.98 11.68
CA SER A 334 -14.12 5.62 11.42
C SER A 334 -13.17 5.63 12.63
N LYS A 335 -13.67 5.46 13.86
CA LYS A 335 -12.85 5.38 15.08
C LYS A 335 -12.33 3.98 15.39
N LEU A 336 -12.84 2.98 14.69
CA LEU A 336 -12.51 1.59 14.94
C LEU A 336 -11.08 1.24 14.46
N GLU A 337 -10.46 0.22 15.07
CA GLU A 337 -9.12 -0.23 14.71
C GLU A 337 -9.00 -0.62 13.23
N SER A 338 -7.89 -0.24 12.60
CA SER A 338 -7.67 -0.51 11.17
C SER A 338 -7.67 -2.00 10.81
N CYS A 339 -7.20 -2.86 11.71
CA CYS A 339 -7.22 -4.32 11.50
C CYS A 339 -8.65 -4.85 11.33
N LEU A 340 -9.55 -4.51 12.25
CA LEU A 340 -10.93 -4.97 12.21
C LEU A 340 -11.72 -4.32 11.06
N LYS A 341 -11.48 -3.05 10.71
CA LYS A 341 -12.05 -2.46 9.48
C LYS A 341 -11.68 -3.29 8.24
N SER A 342 -10.40 -3.63 8.12
CA SER A 342 -9.90 -4.44 6.99
C SER A 342 -10.52 -5.84 7.01
N SER A 343 -10.61 -6.50 8.17
CA SER A 343 -11.21 -7.84 8.30
C SER A 343 -12.71 -7.87 7.98
N ILE A 344 -13.49 -6.85 8.38
CA ILE A 344 -14.92 -6.73 8.04
C ILE A 344 -15.09 -6.62 6.51
N LEU A 345 -14.29 -5.78 5.86
CA LEU A 345 -14.31 -5.64 4.41
C LEU A 345 -13.85 -6.92 3.70
N GLN A 346 -12.80 -7.58 4.22
CA GLN A 346 -12.32 -8.85 3.68
C GLN A 346 -13.36 -9.96 3.82
N PHE A 347 -14.12 -9.98 4.92
CA PHE A 347 -15.25 -10.88 5.11
C PHE A 347 -16.35 -10.65 4.07
N ALA A 348 -16.68 -9.39 3.77
CA ALA A 348 -17.62 -9.08 2.69
C ALA A 348 -17.11 -9.54 1.32
N VAL A 349 -15.80 -9.40 1.03
CA VAL A 349 -15.19 -9.92 -0.20
C VAL A 349 -15.33 -11.44 -0.29
N SER A 350 -15.10 -12.15 0.82
CA SER A 350 -15.31 -13.60 0.88
C SER A 350 -16.77 -13.96 0.58
N CYS A 351 -17.74 -13.22 1.13
CA CYS A 351 -19.16 -13.42 0.85
C CYS A 351 -19.49 -13.18 -0.64
N THR A 352 -18.97 -12.13 -1.26
CA THR A 352 -19.19 -11.88 -2.70
C THR A 352 -18.54 -12.91 -3.59
N TYR A 353 -17.35 -13.41 -3.22
CA TYR A 353 -16.73 -14.55 -3.89
C TYR A 353 -17.63 -15.80 -3.83
N CYS A 354 -18.26 -16.07 -2.69
CA CYS A 354 -19.18 -17.20 -2.56
C CYS A 354 -20.42 -17.05 -3.44
N ILE A 355 -20.97 -15.84 -3.57
CA ILE A 355 -22.07 -15.56 -4.50
C ILE A 355 -21.67 -15.92 -5.95
N GLN A 356 -20.41 -15.67 -6.35
CA GLN A 356 -19.91 -16.03 -7.69
C GLN A 356 -19.85 -17.54 -7.93
N LEU A 357 -19.88 -18.38 -6.89
CA LEU A 357 -19.88 -19.85 -7.01
C LEU A 357 -21.26 -20.43 -7.31
N TYR A 358 -22.35 -19.69 -7.04
CA TYR A 358 -23.71 -20.14 -7.33
C TYR A 358 -24.03 -20.08 -8.82
N LEU A 359 -25.00 -20.90 -9.25
CA LEU A 359 -25.48 -20.84 -10.61
C LEU A 359 -26.25 -19.52 -10.83
N VAL A 360 -26.05 -18.88 -11.97
CA VAL A 360 -26.59 -17.53 -12.23
C VAL A 360 -28.11 -17.47 -12.08
N HIS A 361 -28.84 -18.55 -12.38
CA HIS A 361 -30.29 -18.59 -12.22
C HIS A 361 -30.73 -18.60 -10.75
N GLU A 362 -29.91 -19.13 -9.84
CA GLU A 362 -30.14 -19.07 -8.39
C GLU A 362 -29.90 -17.64 -7.90
N VAL A 363 -28.84 -17.00 -8.39
CA VAL A 363 -28.54 -15.59 -8.11
C VAL A 363 -29.64 -14.66 -8.62
N MET A 364 -30.18 -14.92 -9.81
CA MET A 364 -31.31 -14.18 -10.39
C MET A 364 -32.62 -14.34 -9.58
N ALA A 365 -32.78 -15.44 -8.84
CA ALA A 365 -33.96 -15.68 -8.02
C ALA A 365 -33.95 -14.82 -6.74
N GLU A 366 -32.78 -14.35 -6.31
CA GLU A 366 -32.62 -13.52 -5.12
C GLU A 366 -33.00 -12.06 -5.39
N ARG A 367 -34.18 -11.66 -4.94
CA ARG A 367 -34.83 -10.41 -5.37
C ARG A 367 -34.19 -9.15 -4.78
N THR A 368 -33.56 -9.28 -3.61
CA THR A 368 -33.01 -8.15 -2.84
C THR A 368 -31.55 -7.83 -3.20
N LEU A 369 -30.91 -8.66 -4.02
CA LEU A 369 -29.47 -8.55 -4.30
C LEU A 369 -29.07 -7.18 -4.90
N GLY A 370 -29.90 -6.62 -5.78
CA GLY A 370 -29.65 -5.29 -6.35
C GLY A 370 -29.72 -4.18 -5.31
N ASP A 371 -30.70 -4.23 -4.40
CA ASP A 371 -30.87 -3.24 -3.32
C ASP A 371 -29.73 -3.37 -2.30
N LEU A 372 -29.31 -4.60 -1.98
CA LEU A 372 -28.14 -4.88 -1.16
C LEU A 372 -26.87 -4.25 -1.75
N PHE A 373 -26.64 -4.40 -3.06
CA PHE A 373 -25.49 -3.81 -3.73
C PHE A 373 -25.53 -2.28 -3.70
N GLN A 374 -26.71 -1.66 -3.82
CA GLN A 374 -26.85 -0.20 -3.62
C GLN A 374 -26.43 0.21 -2.22
N HIS A 375 -26.95 -0.50 -1.20
CA HIS A 375 -26.66 -0.28 0.21
C HIS A 375 -25.16 -0.39 0.51
N LEU A 376 -24.50 -1.45 0.04
CA LEU A 376 -23.06 -1.65 0.21
C LEU A 376 -22.22 -0.56 -0.47
N VAL A 377 -22.60 -0.12 -1.67
CA VAL A 377 -21.90 0.98 -2.36
C VAL A 377 -22.06 2.29 -1.60
N ASP A 378 -23.26 2.60 -1.12
CA ASP A 378 -23.48 3.79 -0.30
C ASP A 378 -22.65 3.73 1.01
N ALA A 379 -22.56 2.55 1.63
CA ALA A 379 -21.76 2.33 2.83
C ALA A 379 -20.25 2.49 2.58
N LEU A 380 -19.74 1.95 1.46
CA LEU A 380 -18.35 2.11 1.04
C LEU A 380 -18.01 3.57 0.73
N LEU A 381 -18.93 4.32 0.11
CA LEU A 381 -18.71 5.73 -0.23
C LEU A 381 -18.72 6.67 0.98
N ARG A 382 -19.17 6.21 2.16
CA ARG A 382 -19.04 6.97 3.42
C ARG A 382 -17.69 6.78 4.11
N GLN A 383 -16.84 5.87 3.63
CA GLN A 383 -15.55 5.60 4.24
C GLN A 383 -14.52 6.66 3.86
N ASP A 384 -13.64 6.99 4.80
CA ASP A 384 -12.57 7.99 4.60
C ASP A 384 -11.40 7.42 3.76
N ASP A 385 -11.22 6.10 3.77
CA ASP A 385 -10.13 5.39 3.07
C ASP A 385 -10.64 4.18 2.27
N PHE A 386 -10.11 4.04 1.05
CA PHE A 386 -10.43 2.94 0.12
C PHE A 386 -9.28 1.94 0.05
N ASP A 387 -9.17 1.10 1.07
CA ASP A 387 -8.15 0.07 1.11
C ASP A 387 -8.38 -1.05 0.07
N THR A 388 -7.40 -1.95 -0.07
CA THR A 388 -7.46 -3.06 -1.03
C THR A 388 -8.74 -3.90 -0.92
N PRO A 389 -9.23 -4.26 0.29
CA PRO A 389 -10.47 -5.02 0.44
C PRO A 389 -11.71 -4.25 -0.05
N ALA A 390 -11.80 -2.94 0.22
CA ALA A 390 -12.92 -2.12 -0.28
C ALA A 390 -12.96 -2.09 -1.81
N THR A 391 -11.79 -1.98 -2.45
CA THR A 391 -11.69 -1.97 -3.91
C THR A 391 -12.03 -3.33 -4.52
N ALA A 392 -11.63 -4.43 -3.86
CA ALA A 392 -12.01 -5.78 -4.25
C ALA A 392 -13.52 -6.00 -4.13
N LEU A 393 -14.12 -5.58 -3.00
CA LEU A 393 -15.56 -5.72 -2.76
C LEU A 393 -16.39 -4.98 -3.82
N LEU A 394 -16.05 -3.72 -4.10
CA LEU A 394 -16.72 -2.97 -5.15
C LEU A 394 -16.56 -3.64 -6.53
N SER A 395 -15.37 -4.17 -6.82
CA SER A 395 -15.11 -4.88 -8.07
C SER A 395 -15.99 -6.13 -8.21
N ASP A 396 -16.14 -6.91 -7.14
CA ASP A 396 -17.00 -8.09 -7.13
C ASP A 396 -18.48 -7.73 -7.28
N ILE A 397 -18.97 -6.74 -6.54
CA ILE A 397 -20.36 -6.24 -6.64
C ILE A 397 -20.69 -5.87 -8.09
N VAL A 398 -19.82 -5.06 -8.71
CA VAL A 398 -20.00 -4.61 -10.09
C VAL A 398 -19.93 -5.80 -11.05
N ALA A 399 -18.96 -6.69 -10.88
CA ALA A 399 -18.79 -7.86 -11.73
C ALA A 399 -19.99 -8.81 -11.66
N ILE A 400 -20.47 -9.15 -10.46
CA ILE A 400 -21.66 -9.99 -10.23
C ILE A 400 -22.89 -9.34 -10.87
N SER A 401 -23.12 -8.06 -10.62
CA SER A 401 -24.31 -7.36 -11.13
C SER A 401 -24.38 -7.34 -12.65
N TYR A 402 -23.27 -7.04 -13.34
CA TYR A 402 -23.21 -7.09 -14.80
C TYR A 402 -23.31 -8.52 -15.34
N HIS A 403 -22.74 -9.51 -14.64
CA HIS A 403 -22.88 -10.92 -15.01
C HIS A 403 -24.34 -11.39 -14.95
N VAL A 404 -25.09 -11.03 -13.90
CA VAL A 404 -26.52 -11.35 -13.76
C VAL A 404 -27.35 -10.67 -14.86
N VAL A 405 -27.13 -9.37 -15.09
CA VAL A 405 -27.84 -8.60 -16.15
C VAL A 405 -27.50 -9.11 -17.55
N SER A 406 -26.35 -9.75 -17.73
CA SER A 406 -25.94 -10.38 -18.98
C SER A 406 -26.86 -11.50 -19.45
N GLN A 407 -27.46 -12.22 -18.50
CA GLN A 407 -28.31 -13.37 -18.76
C GLN A 407 -29.74 -12.96 -19.05
N ALA A 408 -30.23 -11.91 -18.37
CA ALA A 408 -31.50 -11.26 -18.69
C ALA A 408 -31.48 -9.78 -18.26
N THR A 409 -32.07 -8.91 -19.08
CA THR A 409 -32.08 -7.47 -18.83
C THR A 409 -33.07 -7.03 -17.74
N GLU A 410 -34.03 -7.88 -17.38
CA GLU A 410 -34.99 -7.65 -16.29
C GLU A 410 -34.67 -8.62 -15.12
N THR A 411 -33.73 -8.23 -14.27
CA THR A 411 -33.27 -9.02 -13.12
C THR A 411 -33.22 -8.18 -11.85
N CYS A 412 -33.01 -8.83 -10.70
CA CYS A 412 -32.78 -8.18 -9.42
C CYS A 412 -31.66 -7.13 -9.46
N CYS A 413 -30.64 -7.32 -10.31
CA CYS A 413 -29.48 -6.42 -10.42
C CYS A 413 -29.65 -5.30 -11.47
N SER A 414 -30.72 -5.29 -12.26
CA SER A 414 -30.86 -4.35 -13.39
C SER A 414 -30.88 -2.88 -12.96
N ASN A 415 -31.61 -2.55 -11.89
CA ASN A 415 -31.66 -1.17 -11.36
C ASN A 415 -30.27 -0.72 -10.86
N PHE A 416 -29.53 -1.61 -10.19
CA PHE A 416 -28.17 -1.33 -9.74
C PHE A 416 -27.22 -1.07 -10.92
N ALA A 417 -27.08 -2.03 -11.84
CA ALA A 417 -26.03 -2.02 -12.86
C ALA A 417 -26.29 -1.03 -14.02
N LEU A 418 -27.57 -0.77 -14.34
CA LEU A 418 -27.94 0.06 -15.50
C LEU A 418 -28.32 1.50 -15.13
N ILE A 419 -28.68 1.77 -13.87
CA ILE A 419 -29.19 3.08 -13.46
C ILE A 419 -28.32 3.63 -12.32
N TYR A 420 -28.37 2.99 -11.15
CA TYR A 420 -27.78 3.52 -9.92
C TYR A 420 -26.25 3.65 -10.00
N TYR A 421 -25.54 2.58 -10.36
CA TYR A 421 -24.08 2.61 -10.38
C TYR A 421 -23.52 3.55 -11.46
N PRO A 422 -24.01 3.56 -12.72
CA PRO A 422 -23.67 4.58 -13.69
C PRO A 422 -23.93 6.00 -13.19
N GLN A 423 -25.07 6.24 -12.52
CA GLN A 423 -25.39 7.55 -11.95
C GLN A 423 -24.36 7.99 -10.91
N LYS A 424 -23.96 7.11 -9.97
CA LYS A 424 -22.93 7.42 -8.96
C LYS A 424 -21.58 7.74 -9.60
N VAL A 425 -21.19 6.99 -10.64
CA VAL A 425 -19.98 7.27 -11.43
C VAL A 425 -20.08 8.66 -12.08
N TYR A 426 -21.23 9.00 -12.68
CA TYR A 426 -21.41 10.32 -13.30
C TYR A 426 -21.44 11.46 -12.28
N GLU A 427 -22.03 11.25 -11.10
CA GLU A 427 -22.02 12.21 -9.99
C GLU A 427 -20.58 12.46 -9.52
N SER A 428 -19.77 11.42 -9.31
CA SER A 428 -18.36 11.60 -8.94
C SER A 428 -17.57 12.35 -10.00
N LEU A 429 -17.83 12.08 -11.29
CA LEU A 429 -17.17 12.75 -12.41
C LEU A 429 -17.56 14.22 -12.53
N ASN A 430 -18.82 14.56 -12.27
CA ASN A 430 -19.29 15.95 -12.34
C ASN A 430 -18.74 16.80 -11.19
N ASN A 431 -18.43 16.17 -10.05
CA ASN A 431 -17.94 16.84 -8.85
C ASN A 431 -16.41 16.93 -8.78
N LEU A 432 -15.67 16.39 -9.77
CA LEU A 432 -14.21 16.41 -9.83
C LEU A 432 -13.59 17.82 -9.75
N ALA A 433 -14.27 18.82 -10.29
CA ALA A 433 -13.80 20.21 -10.29
C ALA A 433 -14.10 20.97 -8.99
N ASP A 434 -14.85 20.38 -8.06
CA ASP A 434 -15.23 21.03 -6.81
C ASP A 434 -14.07 21.01 -5.81
N MET A 435 -13.49 22.19 -5.59
CA MET A 435 -12.42 22.43 -4.63
C MET A 435 -12.81 22.07 -3.19
N SER A 436 -14.11 22.02 -2.85
CA SER A 436 -14.55 21.67 -1.51
C SER A 436 -14.35 20.20 -1.16
N LEU A 437 -14.16 19.33 -2.18
CA LEU A 437 -13.98 17.89 -2.02
C LEU A 437 -12.49 17.45 -1.98
N GLY A 438 -11.55 18.39 -2.13
CA GLY A 438 -10.11 18.14 -1.96
C GLY A 438 -9.59 16.91 -2.74
N VAL A 439 -8.74 16.10 -2.08
CA VAL A 439 -8.20 14.83 -2.60
C VAL A 439 -9.28 13.74 -2.67
N ASP A 440 -10.28 13.81 -1.81
CA ASP A 440 -11.24 12.72 -1.60
C ASP A 440 -12.17 12.57 -2.80
N GLY A 441 -12.52 13.66 -3.49
CA GLY A 441 -13.23 13.60 -4.76
C GLY A 441 -12.48 12.81 -5.84
N LEU A 442 -11.14 12.94 -5.91
CA LEU A 442 -10.30 12.16 -6.82
C LEU A 442 -10.24 10.69 -6.42
N LYS A 443 -10.09 10.40 -5.11
CA LYS A 443 -10.08 9.02 -4.59
C LYS A 443 -11.39 8.31 -4.87
N ILE A 444 -12.53 8.95 -4.59
CA ILE A 444 -13.87 8.41 -4.88
C ILE A 444 -14.02 8.13 -6.37
N CYS A 445 -13.56 9.05 -7.22
CA CYS A 445 -13.58 8.85 -8.66
C CYS A 445 -12.74 7.63 -9.09
N GLU A 446 -11.49 7.51 -8.61
CA GLU A 446 -10.64 6.35 -8.90
C GLU A 446 -11.31 5.04 -8.45
N PHE A 447 -11.84 5.04 -7.23
CA PHE A 447 -12.54 3.92 -6.63
C PHE A 447 -13.72 3.47 -7.49
N LEU A 448 -14.60 4.40 -7.87
CA LEU A 448 -15.80 4.11 -8.66
C LEU A 448 -15.51 3.72 -10.11
N ILE A 449 -14.49 4.27 -10.78
CA ILE A 449 -14.23 3.91 -12.19
C ILE A 449 -13.46 2.59 -12.31
N THR A 450 -12.66 2.21 -11.31
CA THR A 450 -11.75 1.05 -11.40
C THR A 450 -12.47 -0.25 -11.81
N PRO A 451 -13.62 -0.63 -11.21
CA PRO A 451 -14.37 -1.83 -11.59
C PRO A 451 -14.85 -1.81 -13.04
N VAL A 452 -15.30 -0.65 -13.54
CA VAL A 452 -15.83 -0.48 -14.90
C VAL A 452 -14.76 -0.85 -15.93
N PHE A 453 -13.51 -0.45 -15.71
CA PHE A 453 -12.39 -0.70 -16.63
C PHE A 453 -11.67 -2.03 -16.40
N LYS A 454 -11.93 -2.73 -15.29
CA LYS A 454 -11.33 -4.04 -14.97
C LYS A 454 -12.33 -5.21 -15.00
N CYS A 455 -13.58 -4.98 -15.41
CA CYS A 455 -14.62 -5.99 -15.45
C CYS A 455 -14.21 -7.23 -16.28
N SER A 456 -14.08 -8.39 -15.62
CA SER A 456 -13.61 -9.65 -16.19
C SER A 456 -14.61 -10.30 -17.17
N PHE A 457 -15.92 -10.14 -16.92
CA PHE A 457 -17.00 -10.81 -17.64
C PHE A 457 -17.28 -10.30 -19.07
N GLU A 458 -16.60 -9.23 -19.52
CA GLU A 458 -16.74 -8.71 -20.88
C GLU A 458 -16.37 -9.72 -21.98
N LYS A 459 -15.58 -10.73 -21.63
CA LYS A 459 -15.18 -11.81 -22.55
C LYS A 459 -16.33 -12.78 -22.82
N GLU A 460 -17.31 -12.86 -21.92
CA GLU A 460 -18.30 -13.93 -21.87
C GLU A 460 -19.67 -13.53 -22.43
N SER A 461 -20.03 -12.24 -22.40
CA SER A 461 -21.32 -11.76 -22.92
C SER A 461 -21.19 -10.52 -23.82
N GLN A 462 -21.77 -10.61 -25.02
CA GLN A 462 -21.80 -9.51 -25.99
C GLN A 462 -22.66 -8.34 -25.51
N ASN A 463 -23.77 -8.60 -24.82
CA ASN A 463 -24.65 -7.56 -24.29
C ASN A 463 -23.96 -6.75 -23.18
N VAL A 464 -23.26 -7.43 -22.26
CA VAL A 464 -22.45 -6.75 -21.22
C VAL A 464 -21.34 -5.93 -21.85
N ARG A 465 -20.65 -6.49 -22.85
CA ARG A 465 -19.60 -5.76 -23.57
C ARG A 465 -20.13 -4.46 -24.16
N CYS A 466 -21.31 -4.46 -24.78
CA CYS A 466 -21.92 -3.24 -25.32
C CYS A 466 -22.26 -2.20 -24.24
N VAL A 467 -22.87 -2.62 -23.13
CA VAL A 467 -23.24 -1.72 -22.02
C VAL A 467 -22.00 -1.13 -21.34
N ILE A 468 -21.02 -1.97 -20.98
CA ILE A 468 -19.79 -1.51 -20.33
C ILE A 468 -18.93 -0.67 -21.30
N SER A 469 -18.87 -1.00 -22.59
CA SER A 469 -18.15 -0.16 -23.57
C SER A 469 -18.77 1.22 -23.68
N ALA A 470 -20.11 1.34 -23.74
CA ALA A 470 -20.79 2.62 -23.77
C ALA A 470 -20.54 3.43 -22.50
N LEU A 471 -20.60 2.80 -21.32
CA LEU A 471 -20.27 3.44 -20.05
C LEU A 471 -18.81 3.91 -20.01
N ARG A 472 -17.85 3.09 -20.46
CA ARG A 472 -16.42 3.45 -20.55
C ARG A 472 -16.19 4.63 -21.48
N GLU A 473 -16.83 4.65 -22.65
CA GLU A 473 -16.76 5.76 -23.59
C GLU A 473 -17.29 7.05 -22.96
N GLU A 474 -18.44 6.99 -22.27
CA GLU A 474 -19.00 8.15 -21.60
C GLU A 474 -18.13 8.64 -20.44
N VAL A 475 -17.65 7.73 -19.59
CA VAL A 475 -16.71 8.03 -18.49
C VAL A 475 -15.45 8.68 -19.02
N ALA A 476 -14.88 8.13 -20.10
CA ALA A 476 -13.73 8.72 -20.79
C ALA A 476 -14.06 10.14 -21.29
N CYS A 477 -15.14 10.32 -22.05
CA CYS A 477 -15.53 11.64 -22.55
C CYS A 477 -15.68 12.69 -21.43
N ARG A 478 -16.26 12.31 -20.29
CA ARG A 478 -16.43 13.21 -19.13
C ARG A 478 -15.11 13.51 -18.42
N LEU A 479 -14.26 12.50 -18.20
CA LEU A 479 -12.92 12.68 -17.61
C LEU A 479 -12.03 13.61 -18.46
N LEU A 480 -12.20 13.56 -19.79
CA LEU A 480 -11.41 14.33 -20.75
C LEU A 480 -11.95 15.69 -21.10
N ASN A 481 -13.11 16.05 -20.54
CA ASN A 481 -13.66 17.37 -20.74
C ASN A 481 -12.77 18.43 -20.07
N GLU A 482 -12.19 19.33 -20.87
CA GLU A 482 -11.30 20.39 -20.39
C GLU A 482 -11.97 21.35 -19.39
N ASN A 483 -13.31 21.42 -19.40
CA ASN A 483 -14.10 22.36 -18.61
C ASN A 483 -14.72 21.79 -17.33
N SER A 484 -14.67 20.47 -17.13
CA SER A 484 -15.32 19.82 -15.97
C SER A 484 -14.64 18.54 -15.49
N GLY A 485 -13.69 17.99 -16.25
CA GLY A 485 -13.06 16.70 -15.99
C GLY A 485 -11.75 16.78 -15.23
N LEU A 486 -10.93 15.74 -15.38
CA LEU A 486 -9.68 15.53 -14.65
C LEU A 486 -8.68 16.68 -14.84
N THR A 487 -8.66 17.31 -16.01
CA THR A 487 -7.80 18.48 -16.29
C THR A 487 -8.14 19.69 -15.42
N LEU A 488 -9.43 19.94 -15.14
CA LEU A 488 -9.86 21.04 -14.28
C LEU A 488 -9.64 20.69 -12.80
N ALA A 489 -10.03 19.48 -12.39
CA ALA A 489 -9.78 18.95 -11.05
C ALA A 489 -8.32 19.07 -10.66
N LEU A 490 -7.44 18.73 -11.59
CA LEU A 490 -6.02 18.84 -11.37
C LEU A 490 -5.58 20.31 -11.29
N LYS A 491 -5.94 21.22 -12.20
CA LYS A 491 -5.57 22.66 -12.09
C LYS A 491 -5.83 23.27 -10.71
N ASN A 492 -6.84 22.75 -10.04
CA ASN A 492 -7.34 23.09 -8.73
C ASN A 492 -6.49 22.52 -7.56
N VAL A 493 -5.82 21.37 -7.72
CA VAL A 493 -4.96 20.73 -6.71
C VAL A 493 -3.75 21.59 -6.30
N ALA A 494 -3.27 22.50 -7.16
CA ALA A 494 -2.17 23.42 -6.80
C ALA A 494 -2.49 24.32 -5.59
N ALA A 495 -3.77 24.50 -5.26
CA ALA A 495 -4.21 25.26 -4.10
C ALA A 495 -4.34 24.42 -2.80
N LEU A 496 -4.14 23.09 -2.87
CA LEU A 496 -4.17 22.19 -1.71
C LEU A 496 -2.82 22.14 -0.96
N PRO A 497 -2.76 21.66 0.30
CA PRO A 497 -1.52 21.39 1.02
C PRO A 497 -0.59 20.38 0.31
N ALA A 498 0.73 20.45 0.55
CA ALA A 498 1.73 19.63 -0.15
C ALA A 498 1.54 18.10 -0.02
N ALA A 499 1.06 17.62 1.13
CA ALA A 499 0.75 16.20 1.33
C ALA A 499 -0.42 15.75 0.43
N GLU A 500 -1.47 16.56 0.39
CA GLU A 500 -2.67 16.33 -0.43
C GLU A 500 -2.38 16.44 -1.94
N GLN A 501 -1.50 17.34 -2.34
CA GLN A 501 -1.01 17.44 -3.73
C GLN A 501 -0.37 16.13 -4.19
N THR A 502 0.48 15.52 -3.36
CA THR A 502 1.18 14.29 -3.70
C THR A 502 0.20 13.14 -3.90
N THR A 503 -0.74 12.96 -2.95
CA THR A 503 -1.78 11.93 -3.05
C THR A 503 -2.68 12.14 -4.27
N SER A 504 -3.09 13.38 -4.53
CA SER A 504 -3.90 13.73 -5.71
C SER A 504 -3.23 13.37 -7.03
N ILE A 505 -1.91 13.62 -7.14
CA ILE A 505 -1.13 13.29 -8.34
C ILE A 505 -1.05 11.77 -8.53
N VAL A 506 -0.86 11.00 -7.45
CA VAL A 506 -0.82 9.53 -7.51
C VAL A 506 -2.16 8.97 -7.98
N VAL A 507 -3.26 9.39 -7.35
CA VAL A 507 -4.63 8.98 -7.67
C VAL A 507 -4.98 9.33 -9.13
N ALA A 508 -4.67 10.55 -9.57
CA ALA A 508 -4.88 10.96 -10.95
C ALA A 508 -4.04 10.14 -11.94
N THR A 509 -2.81 9.79 -11.58
CA THR A 509 -1.96 8.92 -12.42
C THR A 509 -2.56 7.51 -12.54
N ASN A 510 -3.17 6.99 -11.46
CA ASN A 510 -3.86 5.71 -11.50
C ASN A 510 -5.12 5.77 -12.39
N ILE A 511 -5.94 6.82 -12.26
CA ILE A 511 -7.10 7.06 -13.13
C ILE A 511 -6.67 7.04 -14.60
N VAL A 512 -5.58 7.73 -14.93
CA VAL A 512 -4.99 7.71 -16.27
C VAL A 512 -4.56 6.30 -16.66
N GLY A 513 -3.79 5.61 -15.82
CA GLY A 513 -3.37 4.23 -16.08
C GLY A 513 -4.55 3.29 -16.40
N ILE A 514 -5.65 3.45 -15.69
CA ILE A 514 -6.90 2.70 -15.89
C ILE A 514 -7.47 2.98 -17.30
N LEU A 515 -7.65 4.26 -17.67
CA LEU A 515 -8.14 4.69 -18.99
C LEU A 515 -7.27 4.15 -20.15
N PHE A 516 -5.95 4.11 -19.96
CA PHE A 516 -5.02 3.64 -20.98
C PHE A 516 -5.03 2.13 -21.18
N SER A 517 -5.27 1.37 -20.10
CA SER A 517 -5.22 -0.08 -20.10
C SER A 517 -6.33 -0.74 -20.91
N GLN A 518 -7.53 -0.12 -21.03
CA GLN A 518 -8.67 -0.72 -21.72
C GLN A 518 -9.50 0.29 -22.54
N GLY A 519 -9.71 -0.01 -23.83
CA GLY A 519 -10.92 0.36 -24.58
C GLY A 519 -11.07 1.76 -25.20
N ILE A 520 -10.33 2.79 -24.80
CA ILE A 520 -10.54 4.15 -25.36
C ILE A 520 -9.84 4.31 -26.73
N SER A 521 -10.38 5.15 -27.62
CA SER A 521 -9.73 5.54 -28.87
C SER A 521 -8.31 6.10 -28.62
N ALA A 522 -7.37 5.82 -29.52
CA ALA A 522 -5.98 6.25 -29.37
C ALA A 522 -5.88 7.77 -29.14
N ALA A 523 -6.66 8.57 -29.87
CA ALA A 523 -6.71 10.03 -29.76
C ALA A 523 -7.04 10.53 -28.34
N ALA A 524 -8.04 9.92 -27.69
CA ALA A 524 -8.44 10.29 -26.34
C ALA A 524 -7.37 9.89 -25.31
N LYS A 525 -6.74 8.71 -25.45
CA LYS A 525 -5.60 8.31 -24.61
C LYS A 525 -4.49 9.37 -24.64
N ILE A 526 -4.12 9.82 -25.83
CA ILE A 526 -3.02 10.77 -26.02
C ILE A 526 -3.36 12.17 -25.46
N ALA A 527 -4.58 12.68 -25.72
CA ALA A 527 -5.04 13.96 -25.16
C ALA A 527 -5.08 13.95 -23.62
N THR A 528 -5.50 12.82 -23.03
CA THR A 528 -5.51 12.60 -21.56
C THR A 528 -4.12 12.62 -20.98
N GLY A 529 -3.24 11.74 -21.50
CA GLY A 529 -1.90 11.58 -20.98
C GLY A 529 -1.14 12.89 -21.08
N VAL A 530 -1.30 13.62 -22.16
CA VAL A 530 -0.52 14.83 -22.39
C VAL A 530 -1.13 16.06 -21.74
N GLY A 531 -2.46 16.15 -21.62
CA GLY A 531 -3.13 17.15 -20.79
C GLY A 531 -2.66 17.08 -19.33
N ILE A 532 -2.57 15.87 -18.78
CA ILE A 532 -2.20 15.65 -17.37
C ILE A 532 -0.70 15.82 -17.14
N LEU A 533 0.12 15.38 -18.08
CA LEU A 533 1.56 15.53 -18.01
C LEU A 533 2.04 16.96 -18.34
N SER A 534 1.15 17.80 -18.88
CA SER A 534 1.38 19.23 -19.14
C SER A 534 0.99 20.16 -17.98
N LEU A 535 0.59 19.61 -16.82
CA LEU A 535 0.16 20.40 -15.68
C LEU A 535 1.34 21.00 -14.89
N PRO A 536 1.34 22.31 -14.59
CA PRO A 536 2.53 23.04 -14.14
C PRO A 536 2.96 22.91 -12.65
N TRP A 537 2.52 21.91 -11.88
CA TRP A 537 2.61 21.95 -10.40
C TRP A 537 2.93 20.60 -9.71
N ILE A 538 3.70 19.71 -10.35
CA ILE A 538 4.50 18.72 -9.60
C ILE A 538 5.45 19.52 -8.71
N SER A 539 5.15 19.57 -7.41
CA SER A 539 5.70 20.58 -6.49
C SER A 539 7.24 20.62 -6.47
N LEU A 540 7.73 21.85 -6.36
CA LEU A 540 9.11 22.31 -6.47
C LEU A 540 10.11 21.79 -5.41
N ASN A 541 9.74 20.91 -4.48
CA ASN A 541 10.58 20.65 -3.28
C ASN A 541 10.87 19.20 -2.90
N ASN A 542 10.34 18.18 -3.58
CA ASN A 542 10.74 16.81 -3.29
C ASN A 542 11.51 16.23 -4.46
N ARG A 543 12.77 15.86 -4.17
CA ARG A 543 13.51 14.83 -4.91
C ARG A 543 12.71 13.52 -4.84
N MET A 544 11.67 13.40 -5.64
CA MET A 544 11.11 12.11 -6.02
C MET A 544 11.35 11.98 -7.51
N ASP A 545 12.56 11.48 -7.83
CA ASP A 545 12.64 10.45 -8.85
C ASP A 545 11.53 9.45 -8.51
N LEU A 546 10.45 9.50 -9.29
CA LEU A 546 9.36 8.55 -9.27
C LEU A 546 9.96 7.16 -9.11
N ASN A 547 9.54 6.41 -8.07
CA ASN A 547 9.95 5.03 -7.83
C ASN A 547 10.12 4.25 -9.15
N LEU A 548 11.18 3.43 -9.27
CA LEU A 548 11.51 2.63 -10.47
C LEU A 548 10.32 1.86 -11.08
N ALA A 549 9.34 1.47 -10.26
CA ALA A 549 8.09 0.82 -10.70
C ALA A 549 7.13 1.74 -11.48
N ASN A 550 7.15 3.05 -11.20
CA ASN A 550 6.39 4.04 -11.95
C ASN A 550 7.10 4.40 -13.26
N VAL A 551 8.43 4.43 -13.29
CA VAL A 551 9.21 4.64 -14.51
C VAL A 551 8.93 3.53 -15.53
N SER A 552 8.88 2.25 -15.13
CA SER A 552 8.52 1.16 -16.05
C SER A 552 7.10 1.27 -16.59
N ARG A 553 6.13 1.69 -15.76
CA ARG A 553 4.76 2.02 -16.20
C ARG A 553 4.72 3.22 -17.14
N PHE A 554 5.45 4.29 -16.86
CA PHE A 554 5.56 5.47 -17.74
C PHE A 554 6.25 5.14 -19.06
N THR A 555 7.25 4.28 -19.06
CA THR A 555 7.94 3.80 -20.26
C THR A 555 7.03 2.88 -21.08
N SER A 556 6.24 2.02 -20.43
CA SER A 556 5.19 1.23 -21.08
C SER A 556 4.08 2.11 -21.66
N LEU A 557 3.69 3.18 -20.96
CA LEU A 557 2.72 4.16 -21.42
C LEU A 557 3.25 4.94 -22.63
N ALA A 558 4.49 5.44 -22.55
CA ALA A 558 5.14 6.18 -23.63
C ALA A 558 5.32 5.31 -24.87
N SER A 559 5.76 4.06 -24.72
CA SER A 559 5.87 3.10 -25.84
C SER A 559 4.50 2.72 -26.44
N SER A 560 3.44 2.64 -25.63
CA SER A 560 2.07 2.40 -26.11
C SER A 560 1.49 3.61 -26.85
N ILE A 561 1.78 4.83 -26.38
CA ILE A 561 1.43 6.09 -27.07
C ILE A 561 2.14 6.11 -28.43
N VAL A 562 3.46 5.94 -28.46
CA VAL A 562 4.27 5.95 -29.70
C VAL A 562 3.82 4.88 -30.71
N LYS A 563 3.37 3.72 -30.25
CA LYS A 563 2.95 2.61 -31.12
C LYS A 563 1.56 2.80 -31.76
N ASN A 564 0.68 3.59 -31.15
CA ASN A 564 -0.75 3.67 -31.53
C ASN A 564 -1.19 5.07 -32.02
N CYS A 565 -0.29 6.05 -32.09
CA CYS A 565 -0.56 7.40 -32.58
C CYS A 565 -0.39 7.50 -34.11
N ASP A 566 -1.47 7.51 -34.89
CA ASP A 566 -1.40 7.79 -36.34
C ASP A 566 -1.85 9.22 -36.73
N GLU A 567 -2.40 9.99 -35.79
CA GLU A 567 -2.94 11.34 -36.08
C GLU A 567 -1.93 12.46 -35.79
N GLU A 568 -1.39 13.07 -36.87
CA GLU A 568 -0.35 14.13 -36.84
C GLU A 568 -0.75 15.35 -35.97
N LEU A 569 -2.04 15.72 -35.95
CA LEU A 569 -2.55 16.86 -35.18
C LEU A 569 -2.49 16.61 -33.67
N VAL A 570 -2.82 15.39 -33.24
CA VAL A 570 -2.83 15.00 -31.83
C VAL A 570 -1.40 14.90 -31.30
N ILE A 571 -0.50 14.28 -32.07
CA ILE A 571 0.94 14.21 -31.77
C ILE A 571 1.52 15.62 -31.58
N SER A 572 1.19 16.55 -32.48
CA SER A 572 1.71 17.92 -32.44
C SER A 572 1.24 18.69 -31.21
N ALA A 573 -0.07 18.65 -30.89
CA ALA A 573 -0.62 19.30 -29.70
C ALA A 573 0.04 18.78 -28.42
N CYS A 574 0.39 17.50 -28.42
CA CYS A 574 0.97 16.84 -27.27
C CYS A 574 2.41 17.25 -26.99
N LEU A 575 3.26 17.15 -27.99
CA LEU A 575 4.66 17.57 -27.88
C LEU A 575 4.78 19.08 -27.60
N LYS A 576 3.84 19.88 -28.14
CA LYS A 576 3.71 21.31 -27.81
C LYS A 576 3.47 21.55 -26.32
N ASN A 577 2.50 20.86 -25.74
CA ASN A 577 2.13 21.03 -24.33
C ASN A 577 3.27 20.58 -23.40
N LEU A 578 3.96 19.48 -23.73
CA LEU A 578 5.14 19.02 -22.99
C LEU A 578 6.31 20.01 -23.07
N ALA A 579 6.54 20.64 -24.21
CA ALA A 579 7.62 21.60 -24.40
C ALA A 579 7.40 22.93 -23.65
N ILE A 580 6.15 23.34 -23.43
CA ILE A 580 5.81 24.64 -22.79
C ILE A 580 5.95 24.60 -21.25
N LEU A 581 6.09 23.41 -20.66
CA LEU A 581 6.24 23.19 -19.23
C LEU A 581 7.42 23.98 -18.62
N GLN A 582 7.27 24.41 -17.37
CA GLN A 582 8.31 25.14 -16.63
C GLN A 582 9.62 24.32 -16.49
N PRO A 583 10.79 24.98 -16.34
CA PRO A 583 12.11 24.33 -16.38
C PRO A 583 12.28 23.12 -15.45
N HIS A 584 11.74 23.21 -14.24
CA HIS A 584 11.92 22.25 -13.15
C HIS A 584 10.97 21.05 -13.21
N LEU A 585 9.96 21.06 -14.07
CA LEU A 585 8.93 20.01 -14.12
C LEU A 585 9.42 18.82 -14.97
N CYS A 586 9.70 17.68 -14.35
CA CYS A 586 10.02 16.42 -15.03
C CYS A 586 11.02 16.55 -16.22
N PRO A 587 12.18 17.20 -16.06
CA PRO A 587 13.10 17.48 -17.17
C PRO A 587 13.59 16.20 -17.87
N ASN A 588 13.97 15.17 -17.12
CA ASN A 588 14.49 13.91 -17.68
C ASN A 588 13.43 13.11 -18.43
N TRP A 589 12.19 13.15 -17.98
CA TRP A 589 11.07 12.46 -18.64
C TRP A 589 10.64 13.15 -19.93
N ARG A 590 10.59 14.50 -19.94
CA ARG A 590 10.40 15.28 -21.17
C ARG A 590 11.48 14.97 -22.20
N LYS A 591 12.74 14.94 -21.76
CA LYS A 591 13.88 14.53 -22.60
C LYS A 591 13.69 13.11 -23.15
N TYR A 592 13.32 12.16 -22.31
CA TYR A 592 13.08 10.76 -22.70
C TYR A 592 11.98 10.61 -23.77
N ILE A 593 10.85 11.34 -23.66
CA ILE A 593 9.79 11.29 -24.68
C ILE A 593 10.28 11.85 -26.01
N PHE A 594 10.90 13.03 -25.99
CA PHE A 594 11.45 13.62 -27.20
C PHE A 594 12.51 12.71 -27.83
N HIS A 595 13.30 12.02 -27.01
CA HIS A 595 14.34 11.07 -27.45
C HIS A 595 13.68 9.90 -28.17
N THR A 596 12.67 9.31 -27.54
CA THR A 596 11.90 8.19 -28.09
C THR A 596 11.16 8.57 -29.37
N CYS A 597 10.61 9.78 -29.46
CA CYS A 597 9.96 10.26 -30.68
C CYS A 597 10.96 10.46 -31.83
N LEU A 598 12.15 11.00 -31.54
CA LEU A 598 13.21 11.21 -32.53
C LEU A 598 13.84 9.88 -32.99
N SER A 599 13.94 8.88 -32.10
CA SER A 599 14.45 7.54 -32.44
C SER A 599 13.39 6.58 -33.00
N SER A 600 12.12 6.99 -33.07
CA SER A 600 11.00 6.12 -33.48
C SER A 600 11.01 5.68 -34.95
N GLY A 601 11.69 6.43 -35.82
CA GLY A 601 11.69 6.21 -37.28
C GLY A 601 10.39 6.58 -38.00
N GLN A 602 9.33 7.00 -37.29
CA GLN A 602 8.07 7.43 -37.89
C GLN A 602 8.10 8.91 -38.29
N HIS A 603 7.85 9.21 -39.56
CA HIS A 603 7.96 10.57 -40.11
C HIS A 603 7.14 11.62 -39.34
N ALA A 604 5.90 11.32 -38.96
CA ALA A 604 5.02 12.24 -38.23
C ALA A 604 5.51 12.54 -36.80
N LEU A 605 6.03 11.54 -36.07
CA LEU A 605 6.57 11.71 -34.73
C LEU A 605 7.89 12.50 -34.75
N VAL A 606 8.80 12.13 -35.65
CA VAL A 606 10.10 12.80 -35.80
C VAL A 606 9.89 14.27 -36.20
N LYS A 607 9.02 14.53 -37.18
CA LYS A 607 8.66 15.88 -37.62
C LYS A 607 8.11 16.72 -36.46
N ASN A 608 7.15 16.21 -35.69
CA ASN A 608 6.54 16.98 -34.60
C ASN A 608 7.49 17.16 -33.40
N ALA A 609 8.34 16.18 -33.09
CA ALA A 609 9.36 16.31 -32.05
C ALA A 609 10.37 17.41 -32.41
N LEU A 610 10.87 17.41 -33.66
CA LEU A 610 11.74 18.47 -34.17
C LEU A 610 11.08 19.84 -34.09
N LEU A 611 9.79 19.95 -34.39
CA LEU A 611 9.09 21.25 -34.39
C LEU A 611 8.99 21.89 -32.99
N HIS A 612 8.88 21.09 -31.92
CA HIS A 612 8.73 21.59 -30.55
C HIS A 612 10.01 21.55 -29.72
N LEU A 613 11.08 20.93 -30.24
CA LEU A 613 12.40 20.84 -29.59
C LEU A 613 12.96 22.20 -29.14
N PRO A 614 12.86 23.30 -29.92
CA PRO A 614 13.39 24.59 -29.48
C PRO A 614 12.64 25.19 -28.29
N MET A 615 11.33 24.93 -28.19
CA MET A 615 10.53 25.37 -27.04
C MET A 615 10.93 24.59 -25.78
N LEU A 616 11.21 23.28 -25.91
CA LEU A 616 11.68 22.44 -24.81
C LEU A 616 13.00 23.00 -24.25
N PHE A 617 13.99 23.25 -25.11
CA PHE A 617 15.28 23.81 -24.68
C PHE A 617 15.17 25.25 -24.15
N PHE A 618 14.23 26.04 -24.66
CA PHE A 618 13.98 27.38 -24.15
C PHE A 618 13.47 27.35 -22.72
N ARG A 619 12.63 26.38 -22.39
CA ARG A 619 12.14 26.18 -21.03
C ARG A 619 13.14 25.47 -20.15
N LEU A 620 13.96 24.55 -20.65
CA LEU A 620 15.01 23.89 -19.85
C LEU A 620 16.16 24.84 -19.48
N GLY A 621 16.44 25.84 -20.32
CA GLY A 621 17.46 26.86 -20.07
C GLY A 621 18.88 26.43 -20.47
N PRO A 622 19.86 27.36 -20.36
CA PRO A 622 21.28 27.09 -20.65
C PRO A 622 21.85 26.02 -19.70
N GLY A 623 22.78 25.17 -20.18
CA GLY A 623 23.34 24.03 -19.44
C GLY A 623 22.83 22.65 -19.86
N ASN A 624 22.02 22.54 -20.92
CA ASN A 624 21.51 21.27 -21.48
C ASN A 624 22.10 20.96 -22.88
N GLU A 625 23.32 21.44 -23.16
CA GLU A 625 24.01 21.31 -24.44
C GLU A 625 24.35 19.84 -24.74
N ALA A 626 24.70 19.07 -23.71
CA ALA A 626 24.96 17.63 -23.81
C ALA A 626 23.71 16.86 -24.28
N ASP A 627 22.55 17.17 -23.71
CA ASP A 627 21.28 16.54 -24.10
C ASP A 627 20.91 16.92 -25.54
N PHE A 628 21.12 18.18 -25.93
CA PHE A 628 20.90 18.60 -27.32
C PHE A 628 21.81 17.85 -28.30
N SER A 629 23.10 17.69 -27.95
CA SER A 629 24.05 16.91 -28.75
C SER A 629 23.61 15.45 -28.89
N GLU A 630 23.08 14.85 -27.82
CA GLU A 630 22.49 13.51 -27.84
C GLU A 630 21.30 13.46 -28.82
N PHE A 631 20.32 14.36 -28.72
CA PHE A 631 19.18 14.41 -29.66
C PHE A 631 19.63 14.61 -31.11
N ALA A 632 20.61 15.48 -31.34
CA ALA A 632 21.11 15.74 -32.68
C ALA A 632 21.77 14.51 -33.30
N SER A 633 22.45 13.69 -32.48
CA SER A 633 23.10 12.44 -32.91
C SER A 633 22.12 11.31 -33.29
N LEU A 634 20.87 11.36 -32.81
CA LEU A 634 19.86 10.34 -33.09
C LEU A 634 19.39 10.35 -34.55
N LEU A 635 19.58 11.46 -35.28
CA LEU A 635 19.10 11.62 -36.64
C LEU A 635 20.22 11.40 -37.66
N HIS A 636 20.24 10.22 -38.30
CA HIS A 636 21.13 9.93 -39.43
C HIS A 636 20.42 10.27 -40.76
N PHE A 637 20.70 11.45 -41.33
CA PHE A 637 20.01 11.98 -42.51
C PHE A 637 20.28 11.23 -43.84
N GLY A 638 21.13 10.20 -43.84
CA GLY A 638 21.46 9.41 -45.03
C GLY A 638 20.28 8.65 -45.67
N SER A 639 19.09 8.65 -45.04
CA SER A 639 17.87 8.01 -45.56
C SER A 639 16.58 8.83 -45.35
N LEU A 640 16.68 10.10 -44.93
CA LEU A 640 15.52 10.92 -44.55
C LEU A 640 15.01 11.81 -45.70
N ASP A 641 13.70 12.07 -45.70
CA ASP A 641 13.01 12.98 -46.62
C ASP A 641 13.63 14.39 -46.59
N VAL A 642 13.83 15.01 -47.76
CA VAL A 642 14.43 16.34 -47.94
C VAL A 642 13.69 17.40 -47.12
N ASP A 643 12.39 17.25 -46.95
CA ASP A 643 11.59 18.17 -46.14
C ASP A 643 11.85 18.00 -44.64
N LEU A 644 12.12 16.78 -44.17
CA LEU A 644 12.42 16.51 -42.77
C LEU A 644 13.84 16.96 -42.40
N VAL A 645 14.81 16.83 -43.33
CA VAL A 645 16.16 17.41 -43.22
C VAL A 645 16.07 18.92 -43.01
N LYS A 646 15.26 19.62 -43.81
CA LYS A 646 15.05 21.07 -43.68
C LYS A 646 14.41 21.45 -42.33
N ILE A 647 13.44 20.67 -41.86
CA ILE A 647 12.79 20.91 -40.55
C ILE A 647 13.79 20.71 -39.41
N ALA A 648 14.62 19.67 -39.47
CA ALA A 648 15.64 19.41 -38.47
C ALA A 648 16.68 20.54 -38.41
N LEU A 649 17.20 20.97 -39.56
CA LEU A 649 18.15 22.08 -39.64
C LEU A 649 17.57 23.37 -39.05
N ASN A 650 16.32 23.70 -39.36
CA ASN A 650 15.64 24.87 -38.80
C ASN A 650 15.45 24.76 -37.27
N SER A 651 15.07 23.57 -36.78
CA SER A 651 14.90 23.32 -35.36
C SER A 651 16.21 23.43 -34.59
N TYR A 652 17.29 22.82 -35.09
CA TYR A 652 18.61 22.90 -34.47
C TYR A 652 19.11 24.32 -34.40
N THR A 653 18.92 25.06 -35.49
CA THR A 653 19.28 26.48 -35.54
C THR A 653 18.54 27.30 -34.48
N ASP A 654 17.24 27.06 -34.28
CA ASP A 654 16.47 27.72 -33.23
C ASP A 654 16.92 27.28 -31.81
N CYS A 655 17.29 26.01 -31.62
CA CYS A 655 17.83 25.51 -30.36
C CYS A 655 19.18 26.16 -30.02
N ILE A 656 20.08 26.34 -31.00
CA ILE A 656 21.36 27.04 -30.82
C ILE A 656 21.13 28.48 -30.36
N CYS A 657 20.20 29.19 -31.02
CA CYS A 657 19.84 30.55 -30.59
C CYS A 657 19.34 30.58 -29.15
N VAL A 658 18.53 29.59 -28.77
CA VAL A 658 17.97 29.48 -27.42
C VAL A 658 19.04 29.15 -26.37
N LEU A 659 19.91 28.18 -26.63
CA LEU A 659 20.96 27.73 -25.71
C LEU A 659 22.06 28.78 -25.51
N SER A 660 22.28 29.67 -26.47
CA SER A 660 23.18 30.83 -26.31
C SER A 660 22.74 31.83 -25.21
N GLY A 661 21.53 31.68 -24.65
CA GLY A 661 20.99 32.59 -23.65
C GLY A 661 20.59 33.97 -24.16
N GLN A 662 20.71 34.24 -25.46
CA GLN A 662 20.44 35.54 -26.09
C GLN A 662 19.00 35.69 -26.62
N VAL A 663 18.09 34.78 -26.23
CA VAL A 663 16.68 34.80 -26.63
C VAL A 663 15.81 35.33 -25.49
N THR A 664 15.01 36.34 -25.80
CA THR A 664 14.08 36.95 -24.82
C THR A 664 12.63 36.82 -25.31
N GLU A 665 11.73 36.40 -24.41
CA GLU A 665 10.29 36.32 -24.68
C GLU A 665 9.65 37.70 -24.46
N TYR A 666 8.95 38.24 -25.47
CA TYR A 666 8.12 39.44 -25.30
C TYR A 666 6.80 39.08 -24.63
N TYR A 667 6.54 39.67 -23.47
CA TYR A 667 5.34 39.45 -22.65
C TYR A 667 4.05 39.47 -23.47
N GLY A 668 3.28 38.38 -23.37
CA GLY A 668 1.88 38.28 -23.83
C GLY A 668 1.64 37.91 -25.30
N LYS A 669 2.67 37.76 -26.15
CA LYS A 669 2.45 37.46 -27.60
C LYS A 669 3.17 36.22 -28.15
N LYS A 670 3.80 35.38 -27.31
CA LYS A 670 4.60 34.20 -27.71
C LYS A 670 5.60 34.52 -28.83
N LYS A 671 6.19 35.73 -28.79
CA LYS A 671 7.19 36.20 -29.74
C LYS A 671 8.54 36.23 -29.03
N PHE A 672 9.50 35.52 -29.57
CA PHE A 672 10.86 35.38 -29.07
C PHE A 672 11.77 36.22 -29.93
N TYR A 673 12.67 36.98 -29.32
CA TYR A 673 13.65 37.77 -30.04
C TYR A 673 15.03 37.26 -29.72
N CYS A 674 15.75 36.83 -30.75
CA CYS A 674 17.14 36.44 -30.65
C CYS A 674 17.99 37.67 -30.98
N ARG A 675 18.87 38.06 -30.05
CA ARG A 675 19.81 39.17 -30.25
C ARG A 675 20.89 38.84 -31.28
N ILE A 676 21.22 37.55 -31.47
CA ILE A 676 22.29 37.10 -32.37
C ILE A 676 21.86 37.19 -33.83
N CYS A 677 20.71 36.61 -34.19
CA CYS A 677 20.20 36.75 -35.55
C CYS A 677 19.37 38.01 -35.78
N ASN A 678 19.16 38.83 -34.73
CA ASN A 678 18.39 40.08 -34.76
C ASN A 678 16.97 39.89 -35.33
N MET A 679 16.35 38.76 -35.01
CA MET A 679 15.06 38.33 -35.59
C MET A 679 14.06 38.01 -34.50
N THR A 680 12.80 38.39 -34.74
CA THR A 680 11.66 37.98 -33.93
C THR A 680 11.03 36.72 -34.52
N PHE A 681 10.75 35.74 -33.68
CA PHE A 681 10.26 34.45 -34.10
C PHE A 681 9.14 33.96 -33.19
N ARG A 682 8.21 33.20 -33.77
CA ARG A 682 7.13 32.51 -33.04
C ARG A 682 7.36 31.03 -33.17
N PHE A 683 7.24 30.26 -32.08
CA PHE A 683 7.20 28.81 -32.16
C PHE A 683 5.85 28.28 -32.73
N ASP A 684 5.11 29.08 -33.52
CA ASP A 684 3.81 28.72 -34.12
C ASP A 684 3.88 28.67 -35.67
N PHE A 685 4.15 27.45 -36.14
CA PHE A 685 3.58 26.63 -37.23
C PHE A 685 3.23 27.07 -38.66
N THR A 686 3.02 28.33 -39.09
CA THR A 686 2.44 28.53 -40.46
C THR A 686 3.30 29.25 -41.49
N SER A 687 4.51 29.75 -41.16
CA SER A 687 5.24 30.60 -42.12
C SER A 687 6.76 30.55 -42.05
N ARG A 688 7.38 29.39 -41.81
CA ARG A 688 8.85 29.28 -41.81
C ARG A 688 9.38 28.35 -42.90
N TYR A 689 9.43 28.88 -44.12
CA TYR A 689 10.63 28.69 -44.93
C TYR A 689 11.60 29.81 -44.54
N ARG A 690 12.40 29.60 -43.49
CA ARG A 690 13.60 30.41 -43.33
C ARG A 690 14.58 29.98 -44.43
N CYS A 691 15.15 30.93 -45.16
CA CYS A 691 16.51 30.72 -45.66
C CYS A 691 17.36 30.39 -44.44
N ALA A 692 18.11 29.29 -44.51
CA ALA A 692 19.02 28.86 -43.45
C ALA A 692 19.72 30.07 -42.83
N LEU A 693 19.84 30.12 -41.50
CA LEU A 693 20.73 31.10 -40.90
C LEU A 693 22.07 31.01 -41.64
N SER A 694 22.63 32.15 -42.03
CA SER A 694 23.95 32.13 -42.64
C SER A 694 24.88 31.38 -41.70
N VAL A 695 25.74 30.53 -42.25
CA VAL A 695 26.67 29.72 -41.46
C VAL A 695 27.44 30.62 -40.48
N LYS A 696 27.71 31.88 -40.88
CA LYS A 696 28.25 32.95 -40.05
C LYS A 696 27.48 33.17 -38.74
N ALA A 697 26.15 33.21 -38.78
CA ALA A 697 25.31 33.39 -37.59
C ALA A 697 25.26 32.13 -36.71
N ILE A 698 25.37 30.93 -37.30
CA ILE A 698 25.45 29.66 -36.57
C ILE A 698 26.75 29.61 -35.75
N ILE A 699 27.87 30.00 -36.36
CA ILE A 699 29.17 30.03 -35.69
C ILE A 699 29.23 31.12 -34.62
N GLN A 700 28.73 32.32 -34.90
CA GLN A 700 28.61 33.38 -33.88
C GLN A 700 27.80 32.91 -32.68
N SER A 701 26.67 32.23 -32.92
CA SER A 701 25.82 31.72 -31.83
C SER A 701 26.47 30.59 -31.03
N ALA A 702 27.28 29.74 -31.68
CA ALA A 702 27.98 28.64 -31.01
C ALA A 702 29.23 29.12 -30.25
N ALA A 703 29.90 30.17 -30.73
CA ALA A 703 31.03 30.79 -30.06
C ALA A 703 30.62 31.54 -28.79
N ASP A 704 29.39 32.07 -28.72
CA ASP A 704 28.85 32.71 -27.52
C ASP A 704 28.50 31.72 -26.38
N ILE A 705 28.60 30.40 -26.61
CA ILE A 705 28.37 29.36 -25.58
C ILE A 705 29.66 29.19 -24.74
N PRO A 706 29.65 29.41 -23.41
CA PRO A 706 30.86 29.44 -22.56
C PRO A 706 31.82 28.25 -22.73
N SER A 707 33.14 28.50 -22.73
CA SER A 707 34.16 27.50 -23.11
C SER A 707 34.37 26.39 -22.07
N SER A 708 33.75 26.51 -20.90
CA SER A 708 33.80 25.54 -19.81
C SER A 708 32.97 24.27 -20.06
N HIS A 709 32.26 24.18 -21.18
CA HIS A 709 31.49 22.98 -21.55
C HIS A 709 32.34 21.99 -22.36
N GLU A 710 32.62 20.83 -21.78
CA GLU A 710 33.38 19.72 -22.42
C GLU A 710 32.72 19.23 -23.72
N ASP A 711 31.41 19.48 -23.92
CA ASP A 711 30.60 18.93 -25.01
C ASP A 711 30.46 19.84 -26.25
N LEU A 712 31.07 21.04 -26.25
CA LEU A 712 30.95 22.00 -27.35
C LEU A 712 31.42 21.43 -28.70
N ALA A 713 32.39 20.52 -28.70
CA ALA A 713 32.89 19.87 -29.92
C ALA A 713 31.87 18.89 -30.49
N ALA A 714 31.29 18.03 -29.65
CA ALA A 714 30.25 17.09 -30.08
C ALA A 714 29.02 17.83 -30.63
N PHE A 715 28.64 18.92 -29.96
CA PHE A 715 27.59 19.85 -30.37
C PHE A 715 27.84 20.46 -31.76
N LEU A 716 29.01 21.04 -31.99
CA LEU A 716 29.39 21.63 -33.27
C LEU A 716 29.45 20.59 -34.40
N ARG A 717 29.94 19.39 -34.11
CA ARG A 717 30.01 18.28 -35.08
C ARG A 717 28.64 17.82 -35.54
N ALA A 718 27.70 17.68 -34.59
CA ALA A 718 26.34 17.25 -34.88
C ALA A 718 25.57 18.30 -35.70
N VAL A 719 25.82 19.59 -35.49
CA VAL A 719 25.18 20.66 -36.28
C VAL A 719 25.82 20.79 -37.67
N LEU A 720 27.15 20.84 -37.74
CA LEU A 720 27.89 21.10 -38.98
C LEU A 720 27.92 19.89 -39.93
N GLY A 721 27.82 18.66 -39.41
CA GLY A 721 27.75 17.44 -40.22
C GLY A 721 26.50 17.34 -41.12
N HIS A 722 25.57 18.28 -40.99
CA HIS A 722 24.29 18.28 -41.71
C HIS A 722 24.09 19.50 -42.63
N ILE A 723 25.07 20.42 -42.68
CA ILE A 723 25.01 21.64 -43.51
C ILE A 723 25.86 21.40 -44.77
N PHE A 724 25.27 21.56 -45.95
CA PHE A 724 26.03 21.59 -47.20
C PHE A 724 26.70 22.97 -47.32
N LEU A 725 28.02 23.02 -47.09
CA LEU A 725 28.81 24.25 -47.20
C LEU A 725 29.33 24.37 -48.63
N SER A 726 28.98 25.45 -49.34
CA SER A 726 29.64 25.75 -50.61
C SER A 726 31.05 26.28 -50.38
N GLU A 727 31.96 26.12 -51.34
CA GLU A 727 33.34 26.63 -51.20
C GLU A 727 33.39 28.14 -50.91
N GLU A 728 32.44 28.91 -51.44
CA GLU A 728 32.36 30.36 -51.23
C GLU A 728 31.91 30.70 -49.80
N ASP A 729 30.92 29.97 -49.26
CA ASP A 729 30.48 30.15 -47.87
C ASP A 729 31.63 29.90 -46.88
N VAL A 730 32.46 28.89 -47.16
CA VAL A 730 33.60 28.53 -46.32
C VAL A 730 34.69 29.62 -46.34
N VAL A 731 34.94 30.24 -47.49
CA VAL A 731 35.92 31.33 -47.62
C VAL A 731 35.43 32.60 -46.93
N ASP A 732 34.18 33.01 -47.15
CA ASP A 732 33.58 34.18 -46.48
C ASP A 732 33.55 34.03 -44.95
N LEU A 733 33.33 32.81 -44.48
CA LEU A 733 33.40 32.44 -43.07
C LEU A 733 34.79 32.59 -42.49
N LEU A 734 35.82 32.12 -43.20
CA LEU A 734 37.22 32.25 -42.80
C LEU A 734 37.60 33.73 -42.64
N GLU A 735 37.33 34.55 -43.65
CA GLU A 735 37.65 35.98 -43.62
C GLU A 735 36.95 36.70 -42.47
N GLY A 736 35.68 36.37 -42.22
CA GLY A 736 34.91 36.95 -41.11
C GLY A 736 35.33 36.46 -39.72
N SER A 737 35.78 35.22 -39.59
CA SER A 737 36.18 34.64 -38.30
C SER A 737 37.62 35.01 -37.90
N PHE A 738 38.52 35.19 -38.87
CA PHE A 738 39.83 35.81 -38.61
C PHE A 738 39.67 37.21 -38.03
N PHE A 739 38.79 38.06 -38.61
CA PHE A 739 38.51 39.39 -38.07
C PHE A 739 38.02 39.37 -36.59
N ILE A 740 37.13 38.44 -36.24
CA ILE A 740 36.59 38.31 -34.87
C ILE A 740 37.66 37.76 -33.90
N ALA A 741 38.51 36.83 -34.36
CA ALA A 741 39.61 36.28 -33.57
C ALA A 741 40.63 37.33 -33.10
N PHE A 742 40.79 38.44 -33.82
CA PHE A 742 41.73 39.51 -33.44
C PHE A 742 41.15 40.52 -32.45
N HIS A 743 39.82 40.67 -32.38
CA HIS A 743 39.17 41.73 -31.60
C HIS A 743 38.47 41.25 -30.34
N GLU A 744 38.35 39.94 -30.13
CA GLU A 744 37.61 39.33 -29.02
C GLU A 744 38.52 38.67 -27.96
N SER A 745 37.90 38.26 -26.84
CA SER A 745 38.60 37.64 -25.70
C SER A 745 39.36 36.36 -26.11
N LEU A 746 40.39 35.97 -25.35
CA LEU A 746 41.15 34.72 -25.59
C LEU A 746 40.25 33.47 -25.58
N GLU A 747 39.15 33.53 -24.84
CA GLU A 747 38.17 32.46 -24.71
C GLU A 747 37.31 32.31 -25.98
N CYS A 748 36.78 33.44 -26.50
CA CYS A 748 36.11 33.50 -27.80
C CYS A 748 37.03 32.95 -28.90
N ARG A 749 38.30 33.35 -28.93
CA ARG A 749 39.28 32.88 -29.91
C ARG A 749 39.43 31.36 -29.94
N LYS A 750 39.48 30.73 -28.76
CA LYS A 750 39.58 29.26 -28.65
C LYS A 750 38.33 28.57 -29.22
N GLN A 751 37.13 29.06 -28.91
CA GLN A 751 35.87 28.50 -29.42
C GLN A 751 35.75 28.64 -30.94
N TYR A 752 36.11 29.80 -31.49
CA TYR A 752 36.15 30.03 -32.94
C TYR A 752 37.16 29.10 -33.64
N SER A 753 38.32 28.87 -33.03
CA SER A 753 39.33 27.94 -33.56
C SER A 753 38.83 26.50 -33.65
N MET A 754 38.05 26.05 -32.65
CA MET A 754 37.45 24.71 -32.66
C MET A 754 36.36 24.58 -33.74
N CYS A 755 35.51 25.60 -33.91
CA CYS A 755 34.51 25.65 -34.99
C CYS A 755 35.16 25.51 -36.37
N LEU A 756 36.24 26.27 -36.60
CA LEU A 756 37.00 26.26 -37.86
C LEU A 756 37.71 24.92 -38.11
N GLY A 757 38.33 24.33 -37.08
CA GLY A 757 38.95 23.01 -37.16
C GLY A 757 37.95 21.90 -37.53
N MET A 758 36.75 21.94 -36.97
CA MET A 758 35.70 20.96 -37.29
C MET A 758 35.13 21.15 -38.70
N MET A 759 34.93 22.39 -39.17
CA MET A 759 34.50 22.65 -40.55
C MET A 759 35.53 22.17 -41.58
N ALA A 760 36.81 22.39 -41.31
CA ALA A 760 37.91 21.88 -42.14
C ALA A 760 37.83 20.36 -42.34
N SER A 761 37.45 19.62 -41.29
CA SER A 761 37.32 18.16 -41.33
C SER A 761 36.10 17.66 -42.13
N LEU A 762 35.06 18.49 -42.27
CA LEU A 762 33.79 18.12 -42.90
C LEU A 762 33.73 18.44 -44.40
N ALA A 763 34.57 19.37 -44.90
CA ALA A 763 34.66 19.75 -46.30
C ALA A 763 36.12 19.99 -46.73
N PRO A 764 36.92 18.92 -46.97
CA PRO A 764 38.30 19.08 -47.41
C PRO A 764 38.32 19.59 -48.87
N SER A 765 38.66 20.85 -49.08
CA SER A 765 38.96 21.39 -50.42
C SER A 765 40.37 21.98 -50.49
N ASP A 766 41.09 21.73 -51.57
CA ASP A 766 42.44 22.28 -51.76
C ASP A 766 42.44 23.82 -51.80
N ARG A 767 41.32 24.41 -52.25
CA ARG A 767 41.11 25.86 -52.25
C ARG A 767 40.98 26.43 -50.84
N PHE A 768 40.30 25.72 -49.93
CA PHE A 768 40.21 26.07 -48.50
C PHE A 768 41.58 26.06 -47.81
N VAL A 769 42.39 25.03 -48.07
CA VAL A 769 43.78 24.94 -47.57
C VAL A 769 44.62 26.12 -48.07
N THR A 770 44.42 26.52 -49.32
CA THR A 770 45.16 27.61 -49.95
C THR A 770 44.74 28.98 -49.43
N SER A 771 43.44 29.23 -49.25
CA SER A 771 42.94 30.48 -48.65
C SER A 771 43.35 30.64 -47.18
N ILE A 772 43.40 29.55 -46.40
CA ILE A 772 43.98 29.58 -45.04
C ILE A 772 45.46 29.97 -45.10
N LYS A 773 46.25 29.38 -46.03
CA LYS A 773 47.67 29.70 -46.19
C LYS A 773 47.89 31.16 -46.61
N GLU A 774 47.10 31.67 -47.54
CA GLU A 774 47.20 33.06 -48.03
C GLU A 774 46.80 34.07 -46.95
N GLN A 775 45.71 33.83 -46.23
CA GLN A 775 45.27 34.69 -45.12
C GLN A 775 46.28 34.67 -43.97
N LEU A 776 46.82 33.50 -43.60
CA LEU A 776 47.87 33.37 -42.58
C LEU A 776 49.20 34.02 -42.99
N ALA A 777 49.59 33.93 -44.27
CA ALA A 777 50.79 34.57 -44.80
C ALA A 777 50.64 36.10 -44.83
N ASN A 778 49.48 36.60 -45.29
CA ASN A 778 49.14 38.02 -45.23
C ASN A 778 49.08 38.55 -43.79
N LEU A 779 48.78 37.70 -42.80
CA LEU A 779 48.80 38.05 -41.38
C LEU A 779 50.23 38.11 -40.82
N GLN A 780 51.11 37.17 -41.16
CA GLN A 780 52.53 37.23 -40.77
C GLN A 780 53.25 38.46 -41.30
N GLU A 781 52.87 38.95 -42.49
CA GLU A 781 53.45 40.17 -43.07
C GLU A 781 52.91 41.47 -42.46
N ASN A 782 51.71 41.46 -41.85
CA ASN A 782 51.05 42.67 -41.36
C ASN A 782 51.10 42.87 -39.82
N ASP A 783 51.59 41.90 -39.04
CA ASP A 783 51.52 41.96 -37.58
C ASP A 783 52.71 42.66 -36.91
N ALA A 784 52.58 43.98 -36.71
CA ALA A 784 53.39 44.75 -35.76
C ALA A 784 52.66 44.95 -34.41
N SER A 785 51.57 44.22 -34.13
CA SER A 785 50.72 44.43 -32.95
C SER A 785 50.63 43.22 -32.01
N HIS A 786 51.45 43.22 -30.96
CA HIS A 786 51.29 42.70 -29.58
C HIS A 786 50.18 41.68 -29.15
N HIS A 787 49.62 40.84 -30.01
CA HIS A 787 48.74 39.72 -29.61
C HIS A 787 49.39 38.37 -29.96
N SER A 788 49.45 37.47 -28.97
CA SER A 788 50.45 36.42 -28.84
C SER A 788 50.35 35.29 -29.87
N ASN A 789 51.53 34.84 -30.35
CA ASN A 789 51.75 33.59 -31.09
C ASN A 789 50.99 32.37 -30.52
N GLU A 790 50.60 32.39 -29.23
CA GLU A 790 49.74 31.41 -28.55
C GLU A 790 48.35 31.22 -29.20
N SER A 791 47.72 32.29 -29.70
CA SER A 791 46.40 32.16 -30.34
C SER A 791 46.51 31.40 -31.66
N LEU A 792 47.47 31.79 -32.50
CA LEU A 792 47.80 31.11 -33.76
C LEU A 792 48.20 29.64 -33.51
N LEU A 793 48.99 29.35 -32.47
CA LEU A 793 49.33 27.99 -32.07
C LEU A 793 48.11 27.14 -31.66
N HIS A 794 47.14 27.73 -30.96
CA HIS A 794 45.86 27.05 -30.65
C HIS A 794 45.03 26.78 -31.91
N TYR A 795 44.97 27.74 -32.83
CA TYR A 795 44.35 27.55 -34.15
C TYR A 795 45.00 26.41 -34.93
N PHE A 796 46.33 26.36 -34.97
CA PHE A 796 47.08 25.27 -35.62
C PHE A 796 46.87 23.93 -34.92
N ALA A 797 46.82 23.90 -33.58
CA ALA A 797 46.60 22.68 -32.81
C ALA A 797 45.21 22.08 -33.07
N GLU A 798 44.14 22.87 -33.09
CA GLU A 798 42.79 22.35 -33.38
C GLU A 798 42.63 21.97 -34.87
N LEU A 799 43.19 22.72 -35.82
CA LEU A 799 43.19 22.34 -37.24
C LEU A 799 43.91 21.01 -37.49
N THR A 800 45.02 20.75 -36.80
CA THR A 800 45.77 19.48 -36.95
C THR A 800 45.15 18.31 -36.18
N LYS A 801 44.49 18.56 -35.05
CA LYS A 801 43.80 17.55 -34.22
C LYS A 801 42.65 16.85 -34.95
N TYR A 802 42.00 17.52 -35.90
CA TYR A 802 40.93 16.91 -36.72
C TYR A 802 41.40 16.39 -38.09
N ASP A 803 42.67 16.58 -38.45
CA ASP A 803 43.28 16.10 -39.72
C ASP A 803 43.72 14.62 -39.63
N GLU A 804 44.01 14.11 -38.42
CA GLU A 804 44.38 12.70 -38.18
C GLU A 804 43.26 11.70 -38.55
N VAL A 805 42.03 12.16 -38.74
CA VAL A 805 40.87 11.29 -39.03
C VAL A 805 40.70 11.00 -40.53
N LEU A 806 41.35 11.74 -41.45
CA LEU A 806 41.07 11.62 -42.90
C LEU A 806 42.28 11.69 -43.88
N ASN A 807 43.54 11.61 -43.42
CA ASN A 807 44.73 11.66 -44.31
C ASN A 807 44.68 12.84 -45.32
N GLY A 808 44.48 14.05 -44.80
CA GLY A 808 44.34 15.28 -45.59
C GLY A 808 45.63 16.08 -45.84
N PRO A 809 45.55 17.21 -46.58
CA PRO A 809 46.69 17.97 -47.12
C PRO A 809 47.47 18.80 -46.09
N PHE A 810 47.07 18.82 -44.81
CA PHE A 810 47.69 19.67 -43.78
C PHE A 810 48.89 19.03 -43.08
N ALA A 811 49.28 17.79 -43.43
CA ALA A 811 50.50 17.14 -42.96
C ALA A 811 51.79 17.97 -43.19
N HIS A 812 51.79 18.90 -44.16
CA HIS A 812 52.91 19.80 -44.45
C HIS A 812 53.03 21.02 -43.52
N PHE A 813 52.05 21.31 -42.65
CA PHE A 813 52.14 22.45 -41.73
C PHE A 813 53.08 22.21 -40.53
N ARG A 814 53.35 20.95 -40.15
CA ARG A 814 54.26 20.62 -39.04
C ARG A 814 55.69 21.10 -39.25
N SER A 815 56.16 21.24 -40.50
CA SER A 815 57.56 21.62 -40.77
C SER A 815 57.81 23.13 -40.85
N ALA A 816 56.77 23.96 -40.98
CA ALA A 816 56.94 25.40 -41.19
C ALA A 816 56.90 26.23 -39.88
N VAL A 817 56.24 25.74 -38.83
CA VAL A 817 56.06 26.50 -37.57
C VAL A 817 57.17 26.25 -36.54
N PHE A 818 57.96 25.18 -36.68
CA PHE A 818 59.05 24.85 -35.74
C PHE A 818 60.43 25.38 -36.14
N HIS A 819 60.53 26.13 -37.24
CA HIS A 819 61.75 26.85 -37.64
C HIS A 819 61.44 28.32 -37.95
N SER A 820 61.06 29.07 -36.92
CA SER A 820 61.23 30.53 -36.83
C SER A 820 61.42 30.92 -35.37
#